data_AF-A0A2E5NP37-F1
#
_entry.id   AF-A0A2E5NP37-F1
#
_cell.length_a   1.000
_cell.length_b   1.000
_cell.length_c   1.000
_cell.angle_alpha   90.00
_cell.angle_beta   90.00
_cell.angle_gamma   90.00
#
_symmetry.space_group_name_H-M   'P 1'
#
loop_
_entity.id
_entity.type
_entity.pdbx_description
1 polymer ?
#
loop_
_entity_poly.entity_id
_entity_poly.type
_entity_poly.pdbx_seq_one_letter_code
_entity_poly.pdbx_strand_id
1 'polypeptide(L)'
;MKDVNKTAGWQFWVDRGGTFTDIVAKTPDGSILSTKLLSENKSFYKDAAVHGIVNIAPNKNKEVATIRMGTTVATNALLERRGSKTALVITEGFGDAIRIGYQSRPNIFSLNIDLPEMLYTQVIEASERVSAYGDVIRPLDQKKLRLDLEKARKNEIESVAIIFLHGYRFPEHEKAATKIAKEVGIKQISVSHLTSPLMKLISRGDTTLADAYLSPILNTYINQVKNGLQDHLKSSPLLFMQSHGGLTDAGSFRGKDSVLSGPAGGVVGMVGTASSAGLKQLIGFDMGGTSTDVSLYNGNFERTTRAIIAGVRLTAPMMQVQTVAAGGGSILKFSSNRLQVGPESAGANPGPACYRNRGPLTITDANVLLGRIQPDYFPKVFGPEGNLQINNKIVLKLFSKLSKKIQKEIGHHYSERELAEGFVRIAVERMSTAIKKISIQRGHDVTNFSLCCFGGAAGQHACQVADSLGVNSIFIHPMAGVLSAYGMGLAEMRSINQASIESPLEEGVFRCLERTFSKIEENSTEGFKKQGVPPDLIRFSRRLMIKLKGTDTALPVAYRKNLKDITTDFHSLHNKHFGFDVSNETLIVESIESEGIVQGSRADEPIWDSGEIDTKPDSKRGVWFNSKLINTPIYQRKKLAAGWKSLGPAIVVEPNSTTIIDPGWQATINRFGHLLLTRTDSRPATESLEIESDPIMLEIFNNLFMHIAEQMGIVLENTARSINIKERLDFSCALFDAVGDLIANAPHMPVHLGSMGESVRAVLTKHSGTLKAGNVYLLNAPYNGGTHLPDITVVTPVFNDSGTKLEFFVACRAHHADIGGKSPGSMPATSKSIKEEGILIDNQLLVSGGVFLENDIRKILSSGSYPARNPDQNIADLKAQVAANNKGVMELQNMTQRFGLEVVQAYMKHIKKNAEDCVRKAINRLNSGSWRIEMDNQEHINVSIQVNKEKGTAIVDFNGTSPQSSSNFNAPKSVVRAAVLYVFRTLVEENIPLNDGCLRPITIRIPEMNLLNPHYPAPVVAGNVETSQCITDALLAALGACAGSQGTMNNFTFGNENYQYYETICGGAGAGPDFNGASAVQTHMTNSRLTDTEVLESRYPIRIEKFEIKKGSGGRGTNNGGDGVRREILFLEPMQASILSNRRQIPPLGLANAENGKAGKNYIIRKSRNNTEKLSATAEVSVDSGDRFIIETPGGGGYGRAG
;
A
#
# COMPACT_ATOMS: atom_id res chain seq x y z
N MET A 1 -9.61 -44.39 27.40
CA MET A 1 -9.32 -42.95 27.28
C MET A 1 -8.51 -42.54 28.49
N LYS A 2 -7.18 -42.42 28.36
CA LYS A 2 -6.28 -41.96 29.44
C LYS A 2 -5.89 -40.52 29.12
N ASP A 3 -5.97 -39.67 30.14
CA ASP A 3 -5.64 -38.24 30.11
C ASP A 3 -4.34 -37.90 29.38
N VAL A 4 -4.45 -37.14 28.30
CA VAL A 4 -3.33 -36.48 27.60
C VAL A 4 -3.02 -35.09 28.22
N ASN A 5 -3.76 -34.68 29.26
CA ASN A 5 -3.78 -33.28 29.74
C ASN A 5 -2.91 -32.95 30.98
N LYS A 6 -1.95 -33.81 31.37
CA LYS A 6 -0.89 -33.41 32.32
C LYS A 6 0.47 -33.45 31.61
N THR A 7 0.82 -32.38 30.90
CA THR A 7 2.20 -32.18 30.43
C THR A 7 3.07 -31.83 31.64
N ALA A 8 3.76 -32.82 32.20
CA ALA A 8 4.58 -32.70 33.42
C ALA A 8 5.91 -31.91 33.23
N GLY A 9 5.98 -31.00 32.25
CA GLY A 9 7.20 -30.32 31.82
C GLY A 9 7.01 -28.83 31.52
N TRP A 10 8.11 -28.10 31.42
CA TRP A 10 8.10 -26.64 31.19
C TRP A 10 7.62 -26.30 29.77
N GLN A 11 6.85 -25.22 29.62
CA GLN A 11 6.53 -24.69 28.29
C GLN A 11 7.09 -23.27 28.17
N PHE A 12 7.75 -22.97 27.06
CA PHE A 12 8.31 -21.65 26.78
C PHE A 12 7.67 -21.05 25.54
N TRP A 13 7.24 -19.80 25.65
CA TRP A 13 6.65 -19.03 24.57
C TRP A 13 7.44 -17.74 24.41
N VAL A 14 8.01 -17.54 23.23
CA VAL A 14 9.01 -16.50 23.01
C VAL A 14 8.61 -15.63 21.83
N ASP A 15 8.68 -14.32 22.01
CA ASP A 15 8.66 -13.37 20.91
C ASP A 15 10.00 -12.63 20.85
N ARG A 16 10.83 -13.01 19.87
CA ARG A 16 12.09 -12.32 19.62
C ARG A 16 11.82 -11.14 18.68
N GLY A 17 11.57 -9.97 19.28
CA GLY A 17 11.44 -8.70 18.59
C GLY A 17 12.78 -8.05 18.22
N GLY A 18 12.74 -6.87 17.61
CA GLY A 18 13.93 -6.13 17.21
C GLY A 18 14.69 -5.46 18.38
N THR A 19 13.97 -4.98 19.39
CA THR A 19 14.57 -4.30 20.56
C THR A 19 14.64 -5.19 21.79
N PHE A 20 13.54 -5.90 22.07
CA PHE A 20 13.43 -6.80 23.21
C PHE A 20 12.97 -8.19 22.79
N THR A 21 13.44 -9.19 23.53
CA THR A 21 12.94 -10.56 23.49
C THR A 21 12.06 -10.77 24.71
N ASP A 22 10.80 -11.09 24.46
CA ASP A 22 9.80 -11.36 25.47
C ASP A 22 9.66 -12.88 25.64
N ILE A 23 9.82 -13.36 26.86
CA ILE A 23 9.74 -14.79 27.17
C ILE A 23 8.67 -14.98 28.23
N VAL A 24 7.70 -15.83 27.94
CA VAL A 24 6.71 -16.32 28.87
C VAL A 24 6.97 -17.82 29.10
N ALA A 25 7.01 -18.23 30.35
CA ALA A 25 7.19 -19.62 30.73
C ALA A 25 5.98 -20.10 31.54
N LYS A 26 5.43 -21.26 31.16
CA LYS A 26 4.50 -22.02 32.00
C LYS A 26 5.27 -23.09 32.73
N THR A 27 5.28 -23.00 34.05
CA THR A 27 5.92 -23.97 34.93
C THR A 27 5.12 -25.29 34.94
N PRO A 28 5.73 -26.43 35.34
CA PRO A 28 5.01 -27.71 35.43
C PRO A 28 3.81 -27.74 36.38
N ASP A 29 3.77 -26.86 37.38
CA ASP A 29 2.63 -26.67 38.30
C ASP A 29 1.57 -25.69 37.76
N GLY A 30 1.80 -25.11 36.58
CA GLY A 30 0.84 -24.26 35.85
C GLY A 30 0.98 -22.76 36.07
N SER A 31 1.89 -22.29 36.94
CA SER A 31 2.18 -20.87 37.11
C SER A 31 2.81 -20.25 35.87
N ILE A 32 2.61 -18.94 35.68
CA ILE A 32 3.12 -18.18 34.53
C ILE A 32 4.20 -17.23 35.00
N LEU A 33 5.38 -17.33 34.40
CA LEU A 33 6.52 -16.42 34.60
C LEU A 33 6.77 -15.65 33.31
N SER A 34 7.28 -14.42 33.42
CA SER A 34 7.73 -13.67 32.24
C SER A 34 9.03 -12.93 32.51
N THR A 35 9.84 -12.78 31.47
CA THR A 35 11.04 -11.94 31.48
C THR A 35 11.20 -11.22 30.16
N LYS A 36 11.88 -10.08 30.19
CA LYS A 36 12.15 -9.22 29.04
C LYS A 36 13.64 -8.93 28.99
N LEU A 37 14.27 -9.29 27.88
CA LEU A 37 15.70 -9.14 27.65
C LEU A 37 15.94 -8.26 26.42
N LEU A 38 17.08 -7.59 26.33
CA LEU A 38 17.49 -6.93 25.08
C LEU A 38 17.71 -7.99 24.00
N SER A 39 17.16 -7.78 22.80
CA SER A 39 17.28 -8.76 21.71
C SER A 39 18.73 -8.99 21.26
N GLU A 40 19.58 -7.97 21.39
CA GLU A 40 21.00 -8.06 21.09
C GLU A 40 21.82 -7.48 22.25
N ASN A 41 22.58 -8.33 22.94
CA ASN A 41 23.54 -7.93 23.96
C ASN A 41 24.72 -8.92 24.02
N LYS A 42 25.58 -8.87 22.99
CA LYS A 42 26.66 -9.84 22.76
C LYS A 42 27.66 -9.96 23.92
N SER A 43 27.77 -8.93 24.75
CA SER A 43 28.65 -8.92 25.93
C SER A 43 28.13 -9.81 27.07
N PHE A 44 26.83 -10.13 27.10
CA PHE A 44 26.20 -10.89 28.18
C PHE A 44 25.69 -12.27 27.73
N TYR A 45 25.22 -12.39 26.49
CA TYR A 45 24.74 -13.66 25.94
C TYR A 45 24.83 -13.71 24.42
N LYS A 46 24.95 -14.93 23.87
CA LYS A 46 24.96 -15.18 22.42
C LYS A 46 23.58 -14.99 21.78
N ASP A 47 22.52 -15.41 22.49
CA ASP A 47 21.13 -15.26 22.08
C ASP A 47 20.23 -15.06 23.30
N ALA A 48 19.33 -14.08 23.21
CA ALA A 48 18.46 -13.69 24.33
C ALA A 48 17.43 -14.77 24.68
N ALA A 49 16.88 -15.46 23.68
CA ALA A 49 15.87 -16.49 23.90
C ALA A 49 16.49 -17.72 24.58
N VAL A 50 17.62 -18.20 24.06
CA VAL A 50 18.36 -19.32 24.67
C VAL A 50 18.74 -18.97 26.11
N HIS A 51 19.32 -17.78 26.33
CA HIS A 51 19.74 -17.35 27.67
C HIS A 51 18.56 -17.27 28.65
N GLY A 52 17.45 -16.65 28.25
CA GLY A 52 16.29 -16.52 29.10
C GLY A 52 15.62 -17.86 29.43
N ILE A 53 15.54 -18.79 28.47
CA ILE A 53 15.00 -20.15 28.70
C ILE A 53 15.87 -20.90 29.71
N VAL A 54 17.19 -20.89 29.52
CA VAL A 54 18.15 -21.58 30.42
C VAL A 54 18.13 -20.99 31.83
N ASN A 55 18.01 -19.67 31.97
CA ASN A 55 17.96 -19.03 33.29
C ASN A 55 16.64 -19.29 34.03
N ILE A 56 15.52 -19.39 33.32
CA ILE A 56 14.20 -19.62 33.94
C ILE A 56 14.04 -21.07 34.36
N ALA A 57 14.52 -22.04 33.56
CA ALA A 57 14.42 -23.47 33.88
C ALA A 57 15.51 -23.90 34.89
N PRO A 58 15.21 -24.05 36.19
CA PRO A 58 16.23 -24.43 37.16
C PRO A 58 16.43 -25.96 37.09
N ASN A 59 17.66 -26.39 36.83
CA ASN A 59 18.16 -27.77 36.82
C ASN A 59 17.92 -28.62 35.56
N LYS A 60 18.93 -29.43 35.19
CA LYS A 60 18.96 -30.41 34.10
C LYS A 60 17.93 -31.57 34.22
N ASN A 61 17.12 -31.61 35.28
CA ASN A 61 16.28 -32.75 35.67
C ASN A 61 14.78 -32.59 35.39
N LYS A 62 14.32 -31.47 34.78
CA LYS A 62 12.92 -31.32 34.34
C LYS A 62 12.87 -31.05 32.84
N GLU A 63 12.15 -31.90 32.12
CA GLU A 63 12.05 -31.84 30.66
C GLU A 63 11.22 -30.61 30.23
N VAL A 64 11.72 -29.90 29.21
CA VAL A 64 10.93 -28.90 28.49
C VAL A 64 9.92 -29.66 27.63
N ALA A 65 8.62 -29.42 27.80
CA ALA A 65 7.59 -30.07 27.01
C ALA A 65 7.46 -29.49 25.60
N THR A 66 7.58 -28.16 25.46
CA THR A 66 7.50 -27.47 24.16
C THR A 66 8.12 -26.08 24.21
N ILE A 67 8.66 -25.65 23.07
CA ILE A 67 9.08 -24.26 22.85
C ILE A 67 8.32 -23.74 21.63
N ARG A 68 7.67 -22.58 21.79
CA ARG A 68 6.92 -21.91 20.73
C ARG A 68 7.50 -20.52 20.55
N MET A 69 7.88 -20.15 19.34
CA MET A 69 8.65 -18.93 19.09
C MET A 69 8.14 -18.13 17.89
N GLY A 70 7.97 -16.82 18.06
CA GLY A 70 7.94 -15.85 16.97
C GLY A 70 9.29 -15.13 16.86
N THR A 71 9.62 -14.65 15.66
CA THR A 71 10.88 -13.95 15.44
C THR A 71 10.79 -12.89 14.35
N THR A 72 11.42 -11.74 14.58
CA THR A 72 11.57 -10.68 13.57
C THR A 72 12.84 -10.81 12.74
N VAL A 73 13.61 -11.90 12.86
CA VAL A 73 14.89 -12.09 12.14
C VAL A 73 14.73 -11.91 10.64
N ALA A 74 13.74 -12.56 10.03
CA ALA A 74 13.50 -12.43 8.59
C ALA A 74 12.99 -11.04 8.20
N THR A 75 12.08 -10.46 8.98
CA THR A 75 11.60 -9.09 8.75
C THR A 75 12.74 -8.08 8.78
N ASN A 76 13.65 -8.19 9.78
CA ASN A 76 14.82 -7.33 9.91
C ASN A 76 15.82 -7.57 8.78
N ALA A 77 16.11 -8.84 8.44
CA ALA A 77 16.99 -9.16 7.31
C ALA A 77 16.45 -8.60 5.98
N LEU A 78 15.13 -8.58 5.79
CA LEU A 78 14.49 -7.99 4.62
C LEU A 78 14.59 -6.45 4.61
N LEU A 79 14.35 -5.80 5.76
CA LEU A 79 14.43 -4.35 5.94
C LEU A 79 15.87 -3.83 5.80
N GLU A 80 16.83 -4.54 6.39
CA GLU A 80 18.26 -4.17 6.39
C GLU A 80 19.01 -4.67 5.15
N ARG A 81 18.35 -5.40 4.26
CA ARG A 81 18.95 -6.03 3.06
C ARG A 81 20.14 -6.93 3.39
N ARG A 82 19.99 -7.73 4.45
CA ARG A 82 21.00 -8.67 4.95
C ARG A 82 20.60 -10.13 4.75
N GLY A 83 20.13 -10.48 3.55
CA GLY A 83 19.80 -11.85 3.13
C GLY A 83 20.98 -12.69 2.65
N SER A 84 20.68 -13.91 2.22
CA SER A 84 21.66 -14.75 1.51
C SER A 84 21.90 -14.23 0.08
N LYS A 85 23.10 -14.45 -0.46
CA LYS A 85 23.37 -14.21 -1.89
C LYS A 85 22.52 -15.16 -2.73
N THR A 86 21.60 -14.61 -3.51
CA THR A 86 20.62 -15.38 -4.28
C THR A 86 20.76 -15.12 -5.78
N ALA A 87 20.70 -16.17 -6.60
CA ALA A 87 20.52 -16.05 -8.04
C ALA A 87 19.05 -16.24 -8.45
N LEU A 88 18.60 -15.44 -9.42
CA LEU A 88 17.31 -15.56 -10.08
C LEU A 88 17.47 -16.41 -11.35
N VAL A 89 16.82 -17.57 -11.41
CA VAL A 89 16.68 -18.37 -12.63
C VAL A 89 15.30 -18.10 -13.21
N ILE A 90 15.25 -17.50 -14.40
CA ILE A 90 14.01 -17.04 -15.03
C ILE A 90 14.02 -17.32 -16.53
N THR A 91 12.83 -17.34 -17.12
CA THR A 91 12.63 -17.49 -18.57
C THR A 91 13.42 -16.45 -19.36
N GLU A 92 14.13 -16.89 -20.39
CA GLU A 92 14.89 -16.03 -21.29
C GLU A 92 14.03 -14.92 -21.91
N GLY A 93 14.55 -13.69 -21.91
CA GLY A 93 13.84 -12.48 -22.33
C GLY A 93 13.16 -11.73 -21.18
N PHE A 94 13.20 -12.28 -19.97
CA PHE A 94 12.56 -11.73 -18.77
C PHE A 94 13.55 -11.53 -17.61
N GLY A 95 14.86 -11.52 -17.88
CA GLY A 95 15.89 -11.31 -16.86
C GLY A 95 15.73 -10.03 -16.02
N ASP A 96 15.20 -8.97 -16.61
CA ASP A 96 14.94 -7.70 -15.92
C ASP A 96 13.49 -7.56 -15.40
N ALA A 97 12.63 -8.56 -15.59
CA ALA A 97 11.19 -8.44 -15.31
C ALA A 97 10.90 -8.04 -13.86
N ILE A 98 11.62 -8.61 -12.89
CA ILE A 98 11.46 -8.29 -11.46
C ILE A 98 11.91 -6.85 -11.15
N ARG A 99 12.98 -6.37 -11.81
CA ARG A 99 13.53 -5.02 -11.64
C ARG A 99 12.64 -3.95 -12.25
N ILE A 100 12.01 -4.24 -13.38
CA ILE A 100 11.00 -3.36 -14.00
C ILE A 100 9.71 -3.41 -13.19
N GLY A 101 9.33 -4.60 -12.71
CA GLY A 101 8.15 -4.81 -11.90
C GLY A 101 6.87 -4.41 -12.64
N TYR A 102 6.12 -3.48 -12.05
CA TYR A 102 4.94 -2.87 -12.67
C TYR A 102 5.23 -1.46 -13.19
N GLN A 103 6.48 -1.12 -13.51
CA GLN A 103 6.97 0.14 -14.10
C GLN A 103 6.64 1.46 -13.38
N SER A 104 5.79 1.45 -12.35
CA SER A 104 5.36 2.64 -11.60
C SER A 104 6.43 3.11 -10.61
N ARG A 105 6.49 4.43 -10.42
CA ARG A 105 7.34 5.05 -9.39
C ARG A 105 6.61 5.11 -8.04
N PRO A 106 7.29 4.87 -6.91
CA PRO A 106 6.68 4.89 -5.57
C PRO A 106 6.14 6.25 -5.13
N ASN A 107 6.86 7.34 -5.45
CA ASN A 107 6.46 8.71 -5.12
C ASN A 107 6.34 9.54 -6.40
N ILE A 108 5.11 9.94 -6.76
CA ILE A 108 4.85 10.58 -8.04
C ILE A 108 5.48 11.97 -8.19
N PHE A 109 5.73 12.67 -7.08
CA PHE A 109 6.25 14.04 -7.05
C PHE A 109 7.76 14.12 -6.78
N SER A 110 8.45 12.99 -6.62
CA SER A 110 9.92 12.98 -6.49
C SER A 110 10.59 13.04 -7.86
N LEU A 111 11.55 13.96 -8.03
CA LEU A 111 12.41 13.99 -9.22
C LEU A 111 13.53 12.95 -9.11
N ASN A 112 14.11 12.77 -7.92
CA ASN A 112 14.98 11.62 -7.63
C ASN A 112 14.09 10.38 -7.37
N ILE A 113 14.06 9.45 -8.33
CA ILE A 113 13.19 8.28 -8.24
C ILE A 113 13.97 7.12 -7.60
N ASP A 114 13.73 6.92 -6.30
CA ASP A 114 14.29 5.79 -5.56
C ASP A 114 13.43 4.53 -5.78
N LEU A 115 14.01 3.52 -6.42
CA LEU A 115 13.38 2.22 -6.65
C LEU A 115 13.85 1.19 -5.62
N PRO A 116 13.01 0.21 -5.23
CA PRO A 116 13.43 -0.83 -4.29
C PRO A 116 14.66 -1.60 -4.79
N GLU A 117 15.60 -1.85 -3.90
CA GLU A 117 16.73 -2.74 -4.17
C GLU A 117 16.27 -4.18 -4.44
N MET A 118 16.99 -4.88 -5.32
CA MET A 118 16.70 -6.26 -5.70
C MET A 118 17.26 -7.26 -4.69
N LEU A 119 16.54 -8.37 -4.46
CA LEU A 119 16.97 -9.44 -3.55
C LEU A 119 17.95 -10.45 -4.18
N TYR A 120 18.21 -10.34 -5.48
CA TYR A 120 19.15 -11.20 -6.19
C TYR A 120 20.43 -10.44 -6.56
N THR A 121 21.55 -11.16 -6.65
CA THR A 121 22.84 -10.61 -7.08
C THR A 121 23.24 -11.07 -8.48
N GLN A 122 22.58 -12.11 -9.00
CA GLN A 122 22.83 -12.66 -10.33
C GLN A 122 21.51 -13.10 -10.97
N VAL A 123 21.40 -12.93 -12.29
CA VAL A 123 20.29 -13.46 -13.10
C VAL A 123 20.83 -14.53 -14.05
N ILE A 124 20.08 -15.62 -14.19
CA ILE A 124 20.31 -16.71 -15.13
C ILE A 124 19.05 -16.82 -15.98
N GLU A 125 19.18 -16.50 -17.26
CA GLU A 125 18.12 -16.66 -18.25
C GLU A 125 18.16 -18.07 -18.83
N ALA A 126 17.24 -18.90 -18.34
CA ALA A 126 17.06 -20.25 -18.80
C ALA A 126 16.35 -20.24 -20.16
N SER A 127 16.86 -21.05 -21.09
CA SER A 127 16.28 -21.18 -22.43
C SER A 127 15.16 -22.20 -22.38
N GLU A 128 13.95 -21.74 -22.07
CA GLU A 128 12.70 -22.50 -22.11
C GLU A 128 11.51 -21.58 -22.39
N ARG A 129 10.36 -22.13 -22.82
CA ARG A 129 9.11 -21.37 -22.91
C ARG A 129 7.90 -22.29 -22.95
N VAL A 130 6.90 -21.99 -22.12
CA VAL A 130 5.57 -22.61 -22.14
C VAL A 130 4.52 -21.53 -22.45
N SER A 131 3.46 -21.89 -23.18
CA SER A 131 2.33 -21.00 -23.50
C SER A 131 1.36 -20.87 -22.31
N ALA A 132 0.47 -19.88 -22.33
CA ALA A 132 -0.60 -19.74 -21.35
C ALA A 132 -1.58 -20.95 -21.31
N TYR A 133 -1.57 -21.77 -22.37
CA TYR A 133 -2.42 -22.95 -22.54
C TYR A 133 -1.67 -24.28 -22.34
N GLY A 134 -0.35 -24.24 -22.10
CA GLY A 134 0.45 -25.42 -21.74
C GLY A 134 1.30 -25.99 -22.87
N ASP A 135 1.28 -25.38 -24.05
CA ASP A 135 2.12 -25.82 -25.17
C ASP A 135 3.59 -25.51 -24.87
N VAL A 136 4.46 -26.49 -25.08
CA VAL A 136 5.92 -26.29 -25.00
C VAL A 136 6.37 -25.59 -26.27
N ILE A 137 6.55 -24.27 -26.18
CA ILE A 137 7.05 -23.43 -27.28
C ILE A 137 8.56 -23.63 -27.46
N ARG A 138 9.29 -23.76 -26.36
CA ARG A 138 10.71 -24.07 -26.34
C ARG A 138 11.02 -25.02 -25.19
N PRO A 139 11.60 -26.20 -25.44
CA PRO A 139 11.99 -27.11 -24.37
C PRO A 139 13.12 -26.50 -23.53
N LEU A 140 13.19 -26.86 -22.25
CA LEU A 140 14.27 -26.43 -21.36
C LEU A 140 15.64 -26.97 -21.83
N ASP A 141 16.58 -26.07 -22.14
CA ASP A 141 17.98 -26.43 -22.35
C ASP A 141 18.66 -26.76 -21.01
N GLN A 142 18.54 -28.03 -20.62
CA GLN A 142 19.10 -28.54 -19.37
C GLN A 142 20.64 -28.51 -19.33
N LYS A 143 21.32 -28.57 -20.48
CA LYS A 143 22.79 -28.55 -20.53
C LYS A 143 23.32 -27.16 -20.25
N LYS A 144 22.77 -26.16 -20.93
CA LYS A 144 23.09 -24.75 -20.70
C LYS A 144 22.79 -24.35 -19.25
N LEU A 145 21.59 -24.67 -18.75
CA LEU A 145 21.20 -24.32 -17.38
C LEU A 145 22.15 -24.93 -16.33
N ARG A 146 22.61 -26.16 -16.52
CA ARG A 146 23.59 -26.79 -15.62
C ARG A 146 24.90 -26.00 -15.58
N LEU A 147 25.45 -25.62 -16.73
CA LEU A 147 26.69 -24.83 -16.80
C LEU A 147 26.54 -23.46 -16.12
N ASP A 148 25.40 -22.79 -16.34
CA ASP A 148 25.12 -21.48 -15.73
C ASP A 148 24.99 -21.58 -14.20
N LEU A 149 24.35 -22.64 -13.69
CA LEU A 149 24.25 -22.93 -12.25
C LEU A 149 25.60 -23.32 -11.64
N GLU A 150 26.43 -24.10 -12.34
CA GLU A 150 27.80 -24.41 -11.91
C GLU A 150 28.65 -23.14 -11.80
N LYS A 151 28.50 -22.22 -12.74
CA LYS A 151 29.15 -20.90 -12.69
C LYS A 151 28.65 -20.07 -11.50
N ALA A 152 27.35 -20.04 -11.24
CA ALA A 152 26.79 -19.36 -10.06
C ALA A 152 27.32 -19.96 -8.75
N ARG A 153 27.41 -21.30 -8.65
CA ARG A 153 27.99 -21.98 -7.49
C ARG A 153 29.47 -21.60 -7.29
N LYS A 154 30.25 -21.49 -8.36
CA LYS A 154 31.64 -21.02 -8.31
C LYS A 154 31.76 -19.58 -7.80
N ASN A 155 30.72 -18.76 -8.00
CA ASN A 155 30.60 -17.40 -7.45
C ASN A 155 29.98 -17.37 -6.04
N GLU A 156 30.04 -18.47 -5.29
CA GLU A 156 29.52 -18.61 -3.92
C GLU A 156 28.00 -18.40 -3.80
N ILE A 157 27.24 -18.60 -4.87
CA ILE A 157 25.77 -18.62 -4.78
C ILE A 157 25.33 -19.98 -4.23
N GLU A 158 24.76 -19.96 -3.03
CA GLU A 158 24.20 -21.15 -2.37
C GLU A 158 22.66 -21.17 -2.36
N SER A 159 22.03 -20.08 -2.80
CA SER A 159 20.57 -19.90 -2.84
C SER A 159 20.09 -19.52 -4.24
N VAL A 160 19.03 -20.17 -4.73
CA VAL A 160 18.43 -19.91 -6.04
C VAL A 160 16.91 -19.80 -5.94
N ALA A 161 16.35 -18.81 -6.63
CA ALA A 161 14.93 -18.70 -6.92
C ALA A 161 14.67 -19.10 -8.38
N ILE A 162 13.81 -20.09 -8.64
CA ILE A 162 13.45 -20.56 -9.98
C ILE A 162 12.02 -20.12 -10.28
N ILE A 163 11.85 -19.28 -11.31
CA ILE A 163 10.59 -18.65 -11.67
C ILE A 163 10.41 -18.68 -13.19
N PHE A 164 9.56 -19.55 -13.71
CA PHE A 164 9.25 -19.62 -15.14
C PHE A 164 7.86 -19.06 -15.45
N LEU A 165 7.70 -18.49 -16.64
CA LEU A 165 6.40 -18.04 -17.14
C LEU A 165 5.42 -19.20 -17.23
N HIS A 166 4.21 -18.99 -16.73
CA HIS A 166 3.13 -19.96 -16.58
C HIS A 166 3.49 -21.17 -15.70
N GLY A 167 4.60 -21.12 -14.95
CA GLY A 167 5.06 -22.19 -14.05
C GLY A 167 4.06 -22.53 -12.95
N TYR A 168 3.24 -21.56 -12.52
CA TYR A 168 2.15 -21.76 -11.55
C TYR A 168 1.12 -22.82 -12.01
N ARG A 169 0.95 -22.98 -13.34
CA ARG A 169 0.01 -23.91 -13.95
C ARG A 169 0.71 -25.12 -14.60
N PHE A 170 1.88 -24.91 -15.21
CA PHE A 170 2.64 -25.92 -15.96
C PHE A 170 4.06 -26.08 -15.38
N PRO A 171 4.21 -26.85 -14.27
CA PRO A 171 5.43 -26.82 -13.46
C PRO A 171 6.58 -27.68 -13.98
N GLU A 172 6.43 -28.41 -15.09
CA GLU A 172 7.40 -29.45 -15.50
C GLU A 172 8.81 -28.91 -15.76
N HIS A 173 8.93 -27.73 -16.38
CA HIS A 173 10.24 -27.09 -16.56
C HIS A 173 10.86 -26.65 -15.23
N GLU A 174 10.07 -26.08 -14.31
CA GLU A 174 10.57 -25.69 -12.99
C GLU A 174 11.04 -26.90 -12.18
N LYS A 175 10.33 -28.03 -12.27
CA LYS A 175 10.76 -29.30 -11.65
C LYS A 175 12.08 -29.80 -12.21
N ALA A 176 12.26 -29.74 -13.54
CA ALA A 176 13.51 -30.13 -14.18
C ALA A 176 14.68 -29.21 -13.76
N ALA A 177 14.47 -27.89 -13.76
CA ALA A 177 15.45 -26.92 -13.28
C ALA A 177 15.83 -27.15 -11.80
N THR A 178 14.85 -27.48 -10.96
CA THR A 178 15.06 -27.82 -9.54
C THR A 178 15.96 -29.05 -9.39
N LYS A 179 15.75 -30.10 -10.19
CA LYS A 179 16.58 -31.30 -10.18
C LYS A 179 18.03 -30.95 -10.53
N ILE A 180 18.24 -30.15 -11.57
CA ILE A 180 19.58 -29.70 -11.99
C ILE A 180 20.26 -28.89 -10.88
N ALA A 181 19.56 -27.93 -10.27
CA ALA A 181 20.13 -27.13 -9.18
C ALA A 181 20.55 -27.99 -7.97
N LYS A 182 19.79 -29.05 -7.65
CA LYS A 182 20.18 -30.03 -6.62
C LYS A 182 21.43 -30.82 -7.01
N GLU A 183 21.50 -31.32 -8.24
CA GLU A 183 22.66 -32.05 -8.77
C GLU A 183 23.93 -31.20 -8.78
N VAL A 184 23.80 -29.91 -9.11
CA VAL A 184 24.89 -28.93 -9.06
C VAL A 184 25.33 -28.63 -7.62
N GLY A 185 24.53 -28.94 -6.61
CA GLY A 185 24.87 -28.75 -5.18
C GLY A 185 24.47 -27.40 -4.60
N ILE A 186 23.43 -26.75 -5.15
CA ILE A 186 22.81 -25.57 -4.53
C ILE A 186 22.06 -26.00 -3.25
N LYS A 187 22.28 -25.29 -2.14
CA LYS A 187 21.75 -25.68 -0.81
C LYS A 187 20.31 -25.24 -0.60
N GLN A 188 19.96 -24.01 -0.99
CA GLN A 188 18.61 -23.46 -0.89
C GLN A 188 18.02 -23.27 -2.28
N ILE A 189 16.89 -23.92 -2.56
CA ILE A 189 16.18 -23.80 -3.83
C ILE A 189 14.72 -23.47 -3.52
N SER A 190 14.27 -22.30 -3.93
CA SER A 190 12.87 -21.88 -3.86
C SER A 190 12.30 -21.83 -5.28
N VAL A 191 11.12 -22.41 -5.48
CA VAL A 191 10.55 -22.67 -6.81
C VAL A 191 9.12 -22.15 -6.86
N SER A 192 8.81 -21.40 -7.91
CA SER A 192 7.65 -20.50 -7.91
C SER A 192 6.30 -21.21 -7.82
N HIS A 193 6.14 -22.37 -8.47
CA HIS A 193 4.91 -23.18 -8.35
C HIS A 193 4.67 -23.81 -6.96
N LEU A 194 5.67 -23.80 -6.06
CA LEU A 194 5.53 -24.29 -4.69
C LEU A 194 5.42 -23.16 -3.67
N THR A 195 6.14 -22.06 -3.89
CA THR A 195 6.15 -20.90 -2.98
C THR A 195 4.89 -20.06 -3.12
N SER A 196 4.40 -19.84 -4.34
CA SER A 196 3.21 -19.04 -4.63
C SER A 196 2.53 -19.56 -5.91
N PRO A 197 1.64 -20.58 -5.82
CA PRO A 197 1.04 -21.28 -6.96
C PRO A 197 -0.09 -20.48 -7.62
N LEU A 198 0.07 -19.16 -7.77
CA LEU A 198 -0.91 -18.25 -8.32
C LEU A 198 -0.35 -17.55 -9.57
N MET A 199 -1.26 -17.12 -10.44
CA MET A 199 -0.94 -16.32 -11.62
C MET A 199 -0.33 -14.96 -11.22
N LYS A 200 0.45 -14.37 -12.15
CA LYS A 200 1.23 -13.13 -12.09
C LYS A 200 2.71 -13.38 -11.81
N LEU A 201 3.54 -13.26 -12.86
CA LEU A 201 4.99 -13.48 -12.82
C LEU A 201 5.67 -12.60 -11.77
N ILE A 202 5.29 -11.32 -11.69
CA ILE A 202 5.99 -10.34 -10.85
C ILE A 202 5.79 -10.62 -9.36
N SER A 203 4.54 -10.76 -8.91
CA SER A 203 4.24 -11.00 -7.50
C SER A 203 4.64 -12.40 -7.04
N ARG A 204 4.49 -13.41 -7.91
CA ARG A 204 4.99 -14.77 -7.66
C ARG A 204 6.52 -14.79 -7.59
N GLY A 205 7.19 -14.04 -8.48
CA GLY A 205 8.63 -13.91 -8.54
C GLY A 205 9.23 -13.28 -7.28
N ASP A 206 8.71 -12.12 -6.88
CA ASP A 206 9.14 -11.45 -5.63
C ASP A 206 8.99 -12.35 -4.40
N THR A 207 7.87 -13.09 -4.30
CA THR A 207 7.62 -14.01 -3.19
C THR A 207 8.64 -15.15 -3.14
N THR A 208 8.96 -15.71 -4.31
CA THR A 208 9.92 -16.81 -4.45
C THR A 208 11.34 -16.35 -4.16
N LEU A 209 11.69 -15.12 -4.59
CA LEU A 209 12.95 -14.47 -4.25
C LEU A 209 13.08 -14.19 -2.76
N ALA A 210 12.04 -13.64 -2.12
CA ALA A 210 12.03 -13.41 -0.68
C ALA A 210 12.22 -14.72 0.10
N ASP A 211 11.58 -15.81 -0.33
CA ASP A 211 11.77 -17.12 0.28
C ASP A 211 13.22 -17.62 0.15
N ALA A 212 13.81 -17.55 -1.04
CA ALA A 212 15.20 -17.96 -1.31
C ALA A 212 16.21 -17.11 -0.51
N TYR A 213 15.95 -15.81 -0.42
CA TYR A 213 16.81 -14.82 0.25
C TYR A 213 16.81 -14.99 1.77
N LEU A 214 15.65 -15.26 2.37
CA LEU A 214 15.44 -15.28 3.82
C LEU A 214 15.59 -16.67 4.46
N SER A 215 15.21 -17.75 3.77
CA SER A 215 15.23 -19.11 4.34
C SER A 215 16.59 -19.55 4.90
N PRO A 216 17.74 -19.27 4.26
CA PRO A 216 19.06 -19.65 4.80
C PRO A 216 19.37 -18.99 6.15
N ILE A 217 18.95 -17.74 6.34
CA ILE A 217 19.16 -16.99 7.58
C ILE A 217 18.31 -17.56 8.69
N LEU A 218 17.05 -17.86 8.39
CA LEU A 218 16.16 -18.53 9.33
C LEU A 218 16.73 -19.89 9.74
N ASN A 219 17.17 -20.71 8.78
CA ASN A 219 17.77 -22.01 9.09
C ASN A 219 19.00 -21.89 9.99
N THR A 220 19.84 -20.87 9.77
CA THR A 220 21.00 -20.60 10.64
C THR A 220 20.56 -20.26 12.06
N TYR A 221 19.57 -19.37 12.21
CA TYR A 221 19.03 -19.00 13.51
C TYR A 221 18.35 -20.17 14.23
N ILE A 222 17.54 -20.95 13.51
CA ILE A 222 16.89 -22.16 14.02
C ILE A 222 17.93 -23.15 14.55
N ASN A 223 19.00 -23.39 13.78
CA ASN A 223 20.08 -24.28 14.20
C ASN A 223 20.83 -23.74 15.43
N GLN A 224 21.03 -22.42 15.52
CA GLN A 224 21.62 -21.79 16.71
C GLN A 224 20.76 -22.03 17.96
N VAL A 225 19.44 -21.85 17.86
CA VAL A 225 18.51 -22.09 18.98
C VAL A 225 18.48 -23.58 19.35
N LYS A 226 18.39 -24.48 18.35
CA LYS A 226 18.42 -25.94 18.56
C LYS A 226 19.70 -26.38 19.29
N ASN A 227 20.86 -25.92 18.82
CA ASN A 227 22.14 -26.26 19.44
C ASN A 227 22.29 -25.66 20.84
N GLY A 228 21.86 -24.40 21.04
CA GLY A 228 21.92 -23.73 22.34
C GLY A 228 21.03 -24.36 23.40
N LEU A 229 20.00 -25.12 22.99
CA LEU A 229 19.04 -25.77 23.88
C LEU A 229 19.11 -27.30 23.83
N GLN A 230 20.15 -27.88 23.21
CA GLN A 230 20.26 -29.33 22.99
C GLN A 230 20.19 -30.14 24.29
N ASP A 231 20.77 -29.64 25.38
CA ASP A 231 20.73 -30.28 26.71
C ASP A 231 19.31 -30.29 27.34
N HIS A 232 18.43 -29.40 26.88
CA HIS A 232 17.05 -29.23 27.37
C HIS A 232 15.99 -29.80 26.42
N LEU A 233 16.32 -29.95 25.13
CA LEU A 233 15.45 -30.44 24.04
C LEU A 233 15.78 -31.90 23.70
N LYS A 234 15.61 -32.84 24.63
CA LYS A 234 15.92 -34.25 24.36
C LYS A 234 14.96 -34.89 23.34
N SER A 235 13.70 -34.40 23.24
CA SER A 235 12.70 -34.79 22.22
C SER A 235 11.59 -33.74 21.97
N SER A 236 11.74 -32.52 22.47
CA SER A 236 10.62 -31.57 22.59
C SER A 236 10.37 -30.79 21.29
N PRO A 237 9.11 -30.55 20.89
CA PRO A 237 8.81 -29.76 19.70
C PRO A 237 9.30 -28.31 19.83
N LEU A 238 10.05 -27.85 18.84
CA LEU A 238 10.42 -26.45 18.63
C LEU A 238 9.58 -25.90 17.48
N LEU A 239 8.55 -25.14 17.83
CA LEU A 239 7.56 -24.62 16.90
C LEU A 239 7.78 -23.13 16.65
N PHE A 240 7.61 -22.70 15.40
CA PHE A 240 7.73 -21.32 14.96
C PHE A 240 6.39 -20.77 14.48
N MET A 241 6.10 -19.54 14.87
CA MET A 241 4.95 -18.78 14.40
C MET A 241 5.14 -18.35 12.95
N GLN A 242 4.10 -18.54 12.15
CA GLN A 242 4.03 -18.10 10.77
C GLN A 242 3.19 -16.82 10.64
N SER A 243 3.36 -16.09 9.54
CA SER A 243 2.65 -14.84 9.25
C SER A 243 1.12 -14.96 9.29
N HIS A 244 0.56 -16.17 9.05
CA HIS A 244 -0.89 -16.42 9.10
C HIS A 244 -1.43 -16.74 10.51
N GLY A 245 -0.57 -16.73 11.53
CA GLY A 245 -0.92 -16.97 12.94
C GLY A 245 -0.88 -18.42 13.41
N GLY A 246 -0.51 -19.36 12.54
CA GLY A 246 -0.31 -20.75 12.92
C GLY A 246 1.14 -21.08 13.27
N LEU A 247 1.31 -22.16 14.03
CA LEU A 247 2.61 -22.74 14.34
C LEU A 247 3.00 -23.82 13.32
N THR A 248 4.30 -23.93 13.05
CA THR A 248 4.91 -25.02 12.28
C THR A 248 6.21 -25.47 12.92
N ASP A 249 6.64 -26.72 12.69
CA ASP A 249 7.97 -27.17 13.11
C ASP A 249 9.10 -26.38 12.43
N ALA A 250 10.20 -26.23 13.16
CA ALA A 250 11.44 -25.63 12.71
C ALA A 250 11.90 -26.06 11.30
N GLY A 251 11.76 -27.32 10.90
CA GLY A 251 12.17 -27.82 9.58
C GLY A 251 11.25 -27.39 8.42
N SER A 252 10.03 -26.97 8.74
CA SER A 252 9.01 -26.51 7.78
C SER A 252 8.88 -24.99 7.73
N PHE A 253 9.60 -24.26 8.59
CA PHE A 253 9.55 -22.80 8.64
C PHE A 253 10.30 -22.17 7.47
N ARG A 254 9.59 -21.36 6.67
CA ARG A 254 10.07 -20.81 5.40
C ARG A 254 10.19 -19.29 5.46
N GLY A 255 11.08 -18.74 4.64
CA GLY A 255 11.34 -17.30 4.53
C GLY A 255 10.06 -16.50 4.28
N LYS A 256 9.27 -16.88 3.27
CA LYS A 256 8.04 -16.17 2.91
C LYS A 256 6.98 -16.15 4.03
N ASP A 257 6.96 -17.17 4.89
CA ASP A 257 5.94 -17.36 5.93
C ASP A 257 6.39 -16.81 7.30
N SER A 258 7.56 -16.18 7.37
CA SER A 258 8.16 -15.69 8.62
C SER A 258 8.02 -14.18 8.81
N VAL A 259 7.80 -13.44 7.72
CA VAL A 259 7.75 -11.98 7.70
C VAL A 259 6.50 -11.52 8.43
N LEU A 260 6.65 -10.64 9.42
CA LEU A 260 5.57 -10.23 10.35
C LEU A 260 4.97 -11.37 11.22
N SER A 261 5.72 -12.44 11.50
CA SER A 261 5.26 -13.50 12.41
C SER A 261 5.06 -13.06 13.87
N GLY A 262 5.86 -12.11 14.37
CA GLY A 262 5.73 -11.55 15.72
C GLY A 262 4.35 -10.91 15.97
N PRO A 263 3.95 -9.90 15.17
CA PRO A 263 2.62 -9.28 15.26
C PRO A 263 1.46 -10.29 15.12
N ALA A 264 1.62 -11.34 14.31
CA ALA A 264 0.61 -12.40 14.19
C ALA A 264 0.35 -13.11 15.53
N GLY A 265 1.40 -13.32 16.34
CA GLY A 265 1.24 -13.83 17.71
C GLY A 265 0.47 -12.87 18.62
N GLY A 266 0.65 -11.56 18.46
CA GLY A 266 -0.14 -10.54 19.16
C GLY A 266 -1.64 -10.65 18.84
N VAL A 267 -1.99 -10.83 17.56
CA VAL A 267 -3.37 -11.05 17.11
C VAL A 267 -3.97 -12.34 17.70
N VAL A 268 -3.21 -13.44 17.68
CA VAL A 268 -3.63 -14.71 18.29
C VAL A 268 -3.80 -14.55 19.80
N GLY A 269 -2.90 -13.83 20.47
CA GLY A 269 -2.98 -13.51 21.88
C GLY A 269 -4.24 -12.72 22.22
N MET A 270 -4.50 -11.62 21.49
CA MET A 270 -5.72 -10.83 21.62
C MET A 270 -6.97 -11.70 21.57
N VAL A 271 -7.16 -12.46 20.49
CA VAL A 271 -8.36 -13.30 20.28
C VAL A 271 -8.43 -14.39 21.34
N GLY A 272 -7.28 -15.00 21.61
CA GLY A 272 -7.07 -16.03 22.62
C GLY A 272 -7.59 -15.61 24.00
N THR A 273 -7.15 -14.44 24.49
CA THR A 273 -7.46 -13.92 25.83
C THR A 273 -8.82 -13.23 25.92
N ALA A 274 -9.22 -12.48 24.90
CA ALA A 274 -10.49 -11.74 24.95
C ALA A 274 -11.71 -12.69 24.84
N SER A 275 -11.55 -13.84 24.20
CA SER A 275 -12.56 -14.90 24.18
C SER A 275 -12.86 -15.44 25.59
N SER A 276 -11.87 -15.52 26.49
CA SER A 276 -12.07 -15.90 27.90
C SER A 276 -12.92 -14.88 28.65
N ALA A 277 -12.89 -13.62 28.22
CA ALA A 277 -13.73 -12.53 28.73
C ALA A 277 -15.11 -12.43 28.02
N GLY A 278 -15.43 -13.35 27.11
CA GLY A 278 -16.70 -13.37 26.36
C GLY A 278 -16.78 -12.37 25.21
N LEU A 279 -15.67 -11.71 24.85
CA LEU A 279 -15.63 -10.73 23.77
C LEU A 279 -15.42 -11.42 22.41
N LYS A 280 -16.22 -11.06 21.40
CA LYS A 280 -16.24 -11.71 20.08
C LYS A 280 -15.84 -10.81 18.92
N GLN A 281 -15.91 -9.49 19.12
CA GLN A 281 -15.61 -8.46 18.11
C GLN A 281 -14.53 -7.55 18.67
N LEU A 282 -13.32 -7.62 18.10
CA LEU A 282 -12.12 -7.03 18.68
C LEU A 282 -11.40 -6.16 17.66
N ILE A 283 -10.90 -5.02 18.13
CA ILE A 283 -9.89 -4.21 17.45
C ILE A 283 -8.60 -4.37 18.22
N GLY A 284 -7.56 -4.91 17.59
CA GLY A 284 -6.24 -4.99 18.18
C GLY A 284 -5.51 -3.67 18.06
N PHE A 285 -4.95 -3.21 19.18
CA PHE A 285 -4.15 -2.00 19.29
C PHE A 285 -2.85 -2.33 20.03
N ASP A 286 -1.83 -2.73 19.28
CA ASP A 286 -0.49 -3.01 19.79
C ASP A 286 0.40 -1.79 19.61
N MET A 287 0.71 -1.07 20.67
CA MET A 287 1.57 0.11 20.57
C MET A 287 2.88 -0.12 21.34
N GLY A 288 3.97 -0.11 20.58
CA GLY A 288 5.33 -0.22 21.07
C GLY A 288 6.07 1.12 21.09
N GLY A 289 7.40 1.03 21.15
CA GLY A 289 8.30 2.19 21.08
C GLY A 289 8.44 2.78 19.68
N THR A 290 8.28 2.00 18.62
CA THR A 290 8.57 2.48 17.25
C THR A 290 7.32 2.67 16.40
N SER A 291 6.36 1.77 16.56
CA SER A 291 5.16 1.68 15.73
C SER A 291 3.95 1.24 16.55
N THR A 292 2.79 1.31 15.91
CA THR A 292 1.55 0.67 16.36
C THR A 292 1.09 -0.34 15.32
N ASP A 293 0.81 -1.56 15.71
CA ASP A 293 0.19 -2.59 14.87
C ASP A 293 -1.31 -2.69 15.19
N VAL A 294 -2.14 -2.54 14.16
CA VAL A 294 -3.60 -2.60 14.28
C VAL A 294 -4.17 -3.79 13.53
N SER A 295 -5.15 -4.46 14.13
CA SER A 295 -5.82 -5.64 13.56
C SER A 295 -7.30 -5.67 13.90
N LEU A 296 -8.07 -6.49 13.17
CA LEU A 296 -9.51 -6.66 13.38
C LEU A 296 -9.83 -8.15 13.53
N TYR A 297 -10.76 -8.47 14.42
CA TYR A 297 -11.33 -9.80 14.55
C TYR A 297 -12.84 -9.72 14.70
N ASN A 298 -13.57 -10.42 13.82
CA ASN A 298 -15.03 -10.48 13.81
C ASN A 298 -15.49 -11.93 13.60
N GLY A 299 -15.15 -12.80 14.55
CA GLY A 299 -15.48 -14.23 14.52
C GLY A 299 -14.51 -15.11 13.75
N ASN A 300 -13.71 -14.56 12.84
CA ASN A 300 -12.60 -15.22 12.16
C ASN A 300 -11.37 -14.30 12.11
N PHE A 301 -10.18 -14.88 11.94
CA PHE A 301 -8.97 -14.11 11.69
C PHE A 301 -9.02 -13.44 10.31
N GLU A 302 -8.88 -12.12 10.30
CA GLU A 302 -8.74 -11.36 9.06
C GLU A 302 -7.36 -11.61 8.46
N ARG A 303 -7.33 -11.98 7.18
CA ARG A 303 -6.10 -12.29 6.45
C ARG A 303 -6.02 -11.49 5.14
N THR A 304 -4.80 -11.29 4.68
CA THR A 304 -4.50 -10.89 3.31
C THR A 304 -3.59 -11.92 2.67
N THR A 305 -3.68 -12.05 1.36
CA THR A 305 -2.77 -12.85 0.55
C THR A 305 -1.71 -12.00 -0.13
N ARG A 306 -1.85 -10.67 -0.13
CA ARG A 306 -0.95 -9.72 -0.81
C ARG A 306 -0.49 -8.64 0.17
N ALA A 307 0.81 -8.39 0.22
CA ALA A 307 1.40 -7.29 0.99
C ALA A 307 2.67 -6.75 0.29
N ILE A 308 3.02 -5.50 0.59
CA ILE A 308 4.30 -4.91 0.21
C ILE A 308 5.07 -4.63 1.50
N ILE A 309 6.21 -5.30 1.68
CA ILE A 309 7.04 -5.18 2.89
C ILE A 309 8.46 -4.83 2.45
N ALA A 310 9.01 -3.73 2.95
CA ALA A 310 10.32 -3.22 2.54
C ALA A 310 10.46 -3.09 1.00
N GLY A 311 9.40 -2.66 0.32
CA GLY A 311 9.36 -2.56 -1.15
C GLY A 311 9.27 -3.89 -1.92
N VAL A 312 9.15 -5.03 -1.23
CA VAL A 312 9.02 -6.37 -1.84
C VAL A 312 7.56 -6.82 -1.82
N ARG A 313 7.06 -7.28 -2.97
CA ARG A 313 5.67 -7.73 -3.12
C ARG A 313 5.54 -9.20 -2.71
N LEU A 314 4.90 -9.48 -1.59
CA LEU A 314 4.70 -10.83 -1.08
C LEU A 314 3.27 -11.31 -1.36
N THR A 315 3.16 -12.52 -1.92
CA THR A 315 1.91 -13.24 -2.17
C THR A 315 1.89 -14.50 -1.31
N ALA A 316 1.56 -14.34 -0.03
CA ALA A 316 1.47 -15.42 0.95
C ALA A 316 0.35 -15.10 1.95
N PRO A 317 -0.38 -16.10 2.47
CA PRO A 317 -1.37 -15.88 3.53
C PRO A 317 -0.71 -15.28 4.77
N MET A 318 -1.22 -14.14 5.22
CA MET A 318 -0.75 -13.47 6.43
C MET A 318 -1.92 -12.83 7.17
N MET A 319 -1.79 -12.70 8.48
CA MET A 319 -2.71 -11.93 9.29
C MET A 319 -2.74 -10.49 8.77
N GLN A 320 -3.94 -9.93 8.63
CA GLN A 320 -4.10 -8.55 8.23
C GLN A 320 -3.76 -7.66 9.42
N VAL A 321 -2.49 -7.28 9.49
CA VAL A 321 -1.96 -6.32 10.45
C VAL A 321 -1.52 -5.09 9.67
N GLN A 322 -2.05 -3.93 10.06
CA GLN A 322 -1.60 -2.67 9.51
C GLN A 322 -0.70 -1.98 10.52
N THR A 323 0.55 -1.76 10.13
CA THR A 323 1.50 -1.00 10.94
C THR A 323 1.38 0.49 10.67
N VAL A 324 1.28 1.27 11.74
CA VAL A 324 1.30 2.73 11.73
C VAL A 324 2.65 3.18 12.27
N ALA A 325 3.30 4.11 11.56
CA ALA A 325 4.50 4.79 12.02
C ALA A 325 4.17 5.83 13.12
N ALA A 326 3.59 5.34 14.20
CA ALA A 326 3.21 6.07 15.41
C ALA A 326 3.39 5.15 16.62
N GLY A 327 4.57 5.15 17.23
CA GLY A 327 4.85 4.57 18.55
C GLY A 327 5.32 5.62 19.56
N GLY A 328 5.71 5.20 20.78
CA GLY A 328 6.19 6.12 21.82
C GLY A 328 7.44 6.96 21.43
N GLY A 329 8.29 6.42 20.58
CA GLY A 329 9.51 7.04 20.05
C GLY A 329 9.29 7.89 18.80
N SER A 330 8.06 8.04 18.30
CA SER A 330 7.79 8.87 17.12
C SER A 330 8.20 10.31 17.35
N ILE A 331 8.99 10.87 16.45
CA ILE A 331 9.60 12.19 16.60
C ILE A 331 8.55 13.30 16.43
N LEU A 332 8.59 14.30 17.30
CA LEU A 332 7.73 15.49 17.24
C LEU A 332 8.44 16.62 16.49
N LYS A 333 7.79 17.17 15.46
CA LYS A 333 8.36 18.24 14.62
C LYS A 333 7.36 19.36 14.37
N PHE A 334 7.88 20.57 14.16
CA PHE A 334 7.14 21.69 13.61
C PHE A 334 7.84 22.17 12.34
N SER A 335 7.14 22.03 11.22
CA SER A 335 7.58 22.42 9.87
C SER A 335 6.37 22.86 9.06
N SER A 336 6.56 23.78 8.10
CA SER A 336 5.49 24.15 7.15
C SER A 336 4.22 24.70 7.82
N ASN A 337 4.38 25.38 8.97
CA ASN A 337 3.30 25.85 9.84
C ASN A 337 2.37 24.74 10.36
N ARG A 338 2.84 23.48 10.39
CA ARG A 338 2.11 22.31 10.88
C ARG A 338 2.89 21.56 11.96
N LEU A 339 2.17 20.99 12.91
CA LEU A 339 2.72 20.04 13.88
C LEU A 339 2.66 18.63 13.28
N GLN A 340 3.76 17.88 13.38
CA GLN A 340 3.90 16.56 12.79
C GLN A 340 4.44 15.57 13.82
N VAL A 341 3.93 14.33 13.76
CA VAL A 341 4.38 13.19 14.58
C VAL A 341 4.85 12.09 13.64
N GLY A 342 6.10 11.66 13.73
CA GLY A 342 6.65 10.62 12.84
C GLY A 342 6.75 11.06 11.36
N PRO A 343 6.97 10.14 10.40
CA PRO A 343 7.05 8.68 10.57
C PRO A 343 8.36 8.21 11.21
N GLU A 344 9.36 9.07 11.31
CA GLU A 344 10.62 8.76 11.95
C GLU A 344 10.45 8.47 13.45
N SER A 345 11.24 7.52 13.95
CA SER A 345 11.26 7.13 15.36
C SER A 345 12.67 7.24 15.92
N ALA A 346 12.78 7.67 17.18
CA ALA A 346 14.04 7.67 17.93
C ALA A 346 14.44 6.27 18.44
N GLY A 347 13.56 5.27 18.32
CA GLY A 347 13.78 3.90 18.79
C GLY A 347 14.09 3.84 20.29
N ALA A 348 14.99 2.94 20.68
CA ALA A 348 15.54 2.89 22.04
C ALA A 348 16.91 3.61 22.16
N ASN A 349 17.61 3.83 21.05
CA ASN A 349 18.90 4.52 20.98
C ASN A 349 18.96 5.37 19.69
N PRO A 350 19.08 6.71 19.78
CA PRO A 350 19.25 7.50 21.00
C PRO A 350 18.02 7.51 21.91
N GLY A 351 16.86 7.08 21.43
CA GLY A 351 15.61 7.03 22.20
C GLY A 351 14.97 8.41 22.42
N PRO A 352 13.82 8.48 23.13
CA PRO A 352 13.22 9.72 23.59
C PRO A 352 14.19 10.64 24.35
N ALA A 353 13.96 11.95 24.32
CA ALA A 353 14.81 12.92 25.02
C ALA A 353 14.90 12.63 26.52
N CYS A 354 13.82 12.14 27.13
CA CYS A 354 13.78 11.77 28.54
C CYS A 354 14.71 10.60 28.89
N TYR A 355 15.22 9.82 27.93
CA TYR A 355 16.14 8.69 28.15
C TYR A 355 17.59 9.12 28.42
N ARG A 356 17.88 10.43 28.37
CA ARG A 356 19.21 11.02 28.69
C ARG A 356 20.32 10.68 27.69
N ASN A 357 19.98 10.25 26.48
CA ASN A 357 20.95 9.86 25.45
C ASN A 357 20.88 10.77 24.20
N ARG A 358 20.65 12.07 24.44
CA ARG A 358 20.60 13.14 23.40
C ARG A 358 19.56 12.89 22.30
N GLY A 359 18.47 12.20 22.63
CA GLY A 359 17.33 11.97 21.76
C GLY A 359 16.52 13.23 21.42
N PRO A 360 15.73 13.20 20.33
CA PRO A 360 14.76 14.24 19.99
C PRO A 360 13.51 14.17 20.88
N LEU A 361 12.62 15.17 20.79
CA LEU A 361 11.29 15.09 21.41
C LEU A 361 10.45 13.98 20.75
N THR A 362 9.80 13.14 21.55
CA THR A 362 8.90 12.08 21.08
C THR A 362 7.55 12.05 21.80
N ILE A 363 6.64 11.16 21.39
CA ILE A 363 5.35 10.93 22.07
C ILE A 363 5.51 10.53 23.54
N THR A 364 6.51 9.70 23.87
CA THR A 364 6.87 9.39 25.25
C THR A 364 7.24 10.66 26.02
N ASP A 365 7.98 11.58 25.42
CA ASP A 365 8.30 12.87 26.07
C ASP A 365 7.05 13.72 26.30
N ALA A 366 6.12 13.77 25.35
CA ALA A 366 4.84 14.43 25.55
C ALA A 366 4.06 13.83 26.73
N ASN A 367 3.94 12.50 26.81
CA ASN A 367 3.27 11.81 27.91
C ASN A 367 3.98 12.03 29.26
N VAL A 368 5.31 12.14 29.29
CA VAL A 368 6.06 12.51 30.51
C VAL A 368 5.73 13.94 30.94
N LEU A 369 5.70 14.89 30.01
CA LEU A 369 5.39 16.29 30.32
C LEU A 369 3.95 16.50 30.81
N LEU A 370 3.00 15.76 30.24
CA LEU A 370 1.59 15.75 30.65
C LEU A 370 1.36 15.02 31.99
N GLY A 371 2.38 14.36 32.54
CA GLY A 371 2.25 13.55 33.77
C GLY A 371 1.52 12.22 33.55
N ARG A 372 1.27 11.80 32.31
CA ARG A 372 0.72 10.46 32.01
C ARG A 372 1.74 9.38 32.34
N ILE A 373 3.04 9.63 32.09
CA ILE A 373 4.14 8.75 32.54
C ILE A 373 4.83 9.35 33.75
N GLN A 374 5.00 8.55 34.80
CA GLN A 374 5.59 8.98 36.07
C GLN A 374 7.02 8.43 36.23
N PRO A 375 8.05 9.29 36.37
CA PRO A 375 9.45 8.84 36.49
C PRO A 375 9.71 7.86 37.64
N ASP A 376 8.96 7.97 38.73
CA ASP A 376 9.07 7.10 39.92
C ASP A 376 8.70 5.64 39.64
N TYR A 377 7.81 5.42 38.67
CA TYR A 377 7.26 4.11 38.30
C TYR A 377 7.82 3.58 36.98
N PHE A 378 8.80 4.29 36.40
CA PHE A 378 9.47 3.88 35.16
C PHE A 378 10.80 3.17 35.49
N PRO A 379 11.23 2.16 34.72
CA PRO A 379 12.50 1.46 34.96
C PRO A 379 13.71 2.41 35.07
N LYS A 380 14.55 2.18 36.09
CA LYS A 380 15.79 2.94 36.35
C LYS A 380 16.96 2.37 35.57
N VAL A 381 16.91 2.51 34.24
CA VAL A 381 17.89 1.89 33.31
C VAL A 381 18.64 2.90 32.45
N PHE A 382 18.56 4.20 32.79
CA PHE A 382 19.08 5.29 31.95
C PHE A 382 20.34 5.95 32.52
N GLY A 383 20.96 6.81 31.71
CA GLY A 383 22.19 7.50 32.06
C GLY A 383 23.45 6.66 31.82
N PRO A 384 24.65 7.23 32.04
CA PRO A 384 25.92 6.58 31.70
C PRO A 384 26.15 5.24 32.40
N GLU A 385 25.60 5.07 33.60
CA GLU A 385 25.73 3.86 34.43
C GLU A 385 24.49 2.95 34.37
N GLY A 386 23.45 3.31 33.60
CA GLY A 386 22.24 2.49 33.43
C GLY A 386 21.41 2.32 34.71
N ASN A 387 21.39 3.30 35.61
CA ASN A 387 20.75 3.23 36.93
C ASN A 387 19.85 4.46 37.26
N LEU A 388 19.68 5.39 36.33
CA LEU A 388 18.91 6.62 36.52
C LEU A 388 17.48 6.51 35.97
N GLN A 389 16.58 7.32 36.54
CA GLN A 389 15.22 7.54 36.02
C GLN A 389 15.22 8.43 34.76
N ILE A 390 14.12 8.36 34.00
CA ILE A 390 13.82 9.30 32.91
C ILE A 390 13.82 10.77 33.38
N ASN A 391 14.16 11.70 32.49
CA ASN A 391 14.40 13.11 32.85
C ASN A 391 13.34 14.08 32.30
N ASN A 392 12.37 14.43 33.15
CA ASN A 392 11.34 15.42 32.81
C ASN A 392 11.90 16.84 32.56
N LYS A 393 13.02 17.22 33.21
CA LYS A 393 13.60 18.58 33.04
C LYS A 393 14.14 18.80 31.62
N ILE A 394 14.71 17.77 31.00
CA ILE A 394 15.19 17.83 29.61
C ILE A 394 14.00 18.05 28.66
N VAL A 395 12.92 17.29 28.88
CA VAL A 395 11.69 17.39 28.09
C VAL A 395 11.11 18.79 28.14
N LEU A 396 10.91 19.34 29.34
CA LEU A 396 10.39 20.69 29.53
C LEU A 396 11.23 21.73 28.77
N LYS A 397 12.57 21.67 28.90
CA LYS A 397 13.48 22.59 28.20
C LYS A 397 13.32 22.54 26.68
N LEU A 398 13.16 21.36 26.11
CA LEU A 398 12.99 21.18 24.66
C LEU A 398 11.61 21.67 24.18
N PHE A 399 10.54 21.41 24.93
CA PHE A 399 9.21 21.95 24.62
C PHE A 399 9.17 23.48 24.74
N SER A 400 9.80 24.09 25.74
CA SER A 400 9.91 25.55 25.83
C SER A 400 10.64 26.14 24.62
N LYS A 401 11.67 25.45 24.10
CA LYS A 401 12.37 25.86 22.88
C LYS A 401 11.45 25.77 21.66
N LEU A 402 10.65 24.70 21.56
CA LEU A 402 9.71 24.51 20.47
C LEU A 402 8.57 25.54 20.50
N SER A 403 7.99 25.82 21.67
CA SER A 403 6.99 26.88 21.87
C SER A 403 7.51 28.25 21.41
N LYS A 404 8.71 28.64 21.84
CA LYS A 404 9.34 29.89 21.37
C LYS A 404 9.56 29.94 19.86
N LYS A 405 9.90 28.80 19.23
CA LYS A 405 10.03 28.69 17.78
C LYS A 405 8.68 28.95 17.09
N ILE A 406 7.62 28.29 17.56
CA ILE A 406 6.27 28.42 16.99
C ILE A 406 5.75 29.85 17.14
N GLN A 407 5.89 30.45 18.33
CA GLN A 407 5.49 31.84 18.57
C GLN A 407 6.22 32.81 17.63
N LYS A 408 7.50 32.58 17.34
CA LYS A 408 8.26 33.39 16.39
C LYS A 408 7.80 33.21 14.94
N GLU A 409 7.40 32.00 14.54
CA GLU A 409 7.08 31.68 13.14
C GLU A 409 5.63 31.97 12.76
N ILE A 410 4.67 31.76 13.66
CA ILE A 410 3.23 31.94 13.37
C ILE A 410 2.51 32.91 14.32
N GLY A 411 3.22 33.56 15.24
CA GLY A 411 2.66 34.55 16.16
C GLY A 411 1.79 33.99 17.30
N HIS A 412 1.42 32.71 17.26
CA HIS A 412 0.62 32.05 18.28
C HIS A 412 1.49 31.47 19.40
N HIS A 413 1.14 31.73 20.66
CA HIS A 413 1.85 31.20 21.81
C HIS A 413 1.10 30.00 22.39
N TYR A 414 1.73 28.82 22.34
CA TYR A 414 1.29 27.63 23.07
C TYR A 414 2.15 27.43 24.31
N SER A 415 1.53 27.11 25.45
CA SER A 415 2.25 26.56 26.59
C SER A 415 2.88 25.20 26.23
N GLU A 416 3.88 24.77 27.00
CA GLU A 416 4.54 23.49 26.76
C GLU A 416 3.59 22.29 26.87
N ARG A 417 2.59 22.37 27.76
CA ARG A 417 1.58 21.33 27.94
C ARG A 417 0.55 21.30 26.83
N GLU A 418 0.09 22.45 26.35
CA GLU A 418 -0.81 22.53 25.18
C GLU A 418 -0.14 21.94 23.94
N LEU A 419 1.16 22.22 23.71
CA LEU A 419 1.90 21.59 22.61
C LEU A 419 1.98 20.07 22.78
N ALA A 420 2.34 19.58 23.96
CA ALA A 420 2.43 18.16 24.22
C ALA A 420 1.07 17.45 24.03
N GLU A 421 -0.02 18.04 24.52
CA GLU A 421 -1.38 17.55 24.32
C GLU A 421 -1.76 17.54 22.83
N GLY A 422 -1.43 18.59 22.09
CA GLY A 422 -1.64 18.68 20.65
C GLY A 422 -0.93 17.58 19.86
N PHE A 423 0.34 17.29 20.17
CA PHE A 423 1.07 16.18 19.54
C PHE A 423 0.46 14.81 19.88
N VAL A 424 0.02 14.60 21.12
CA VAL A 424 -0.71 13.37 21.50
C VAL A 424 -2.01 13.25 20.69
N ARG A 425 -2.75 14.35 20.52
CA ARG A 425 -3.99 14.40 19.72
C ARG A 425 -3.75 14.02 18.26
N ILE A 426 -2.67 14.52 17.64
CA ILE A 426 -2.24 14.15 16.28
C ILE A 426 -1.89 12.67 16.20
N ALA A 427 -1.15 12.14 17.18
CA ALA A 427 -0.80 10.72 17.20
C ALA A 427 -2.04 9.83 17.33
N VAL A 428 -2.97 10.18 18.22
CA VAL A 428 -4.26 9.49 18.40
C VAL A 428 -5.04 9.50 17.09
N GLU A 429 -5.20 10.63 16.41
CA GLU A 429 -5.95 10.67 15.16
C GLU A 429 -5.30 9.84 14.05
N ARG A 430 -3.95 9.84 13.96
CA ARG A 430 -3.23 8.97 13.03
C ARG A 430 -3.49 7.48 13.30
N MET A 431 -3.45 7.06 14.57
CA MET A 431 -3.75 5.68 14.97
C MET A 431 -5.22 5.32 14.71
N SER A 432 -6.17 6.19 15.09
CA SER A 432 -7.60 6.00 14.85
C SER A 432 -7.95 5.95 13.36
N THR A 433 -7.31 6.76 12.52
CA THR A 433 -7.48 6.72 11.06
C THR A 433 -7.02 5.38 10.47
N ALA A 434 -5.91 4.83 10.96
CA ALA A 434 -5.45 3.51 10.53
C ALA A 434 -6.40 2.38 10.95
N ILE A 435 -6.96 2.45 12.17
CA ILE A 435 -7.98 1.50 12.64
C ILE A 435 -9.25 1.61 11.78
N LYS A 436 -9.72 2.83 11.49
CA LYS A 436 -10.84 3.07 10.57
C LYS A 436 -10.56 2.52 9.18
N LYS A 437 -9.33 2.63 8.69
CA LYS A 437 -8.93 2.08 7.38
C LYS A 437 -9.15 0.56 7.32
N ILE A 438 -8.75 -0.20 8.34
CA ILE A 438 -8.90 -1.67 8.34
C ILE A 438 -10.35 -2.13 8.58
N SER A 439 -11.21 -1.32 9.19
CA SER A 439 -12.60 -1.68 9.49
C SER A 439 -13.60 -1.18 8.44
N ILE A 440 -13.53 0.09 8.03
CA ILE A 440 -14.49 0.75 7.14
C ILE A 440 -14.36 0.23 5.71
N GLN A 441 -13.14 -0.05 5.24
CA GLN A 441 -12.90 -0.65 3.91
C GLN A 441 -13.66 -1.98 3.71
N ARG A 442 -14.10 -2.62 4.79
CA ARG A 442 -14.79 -3.92 4.78
C ARG A 442 -16.23 -3.85 5.31
N GLY A 443 -16.75 -2.64 5.48
CA GLY A 443 -18.14 -2.41 5.91
C GLY A 443 -18.43 -2.82 7.37
N HIS A 444 -17.46 -2.67 8.27
CA HIS A 444 -17.66 -2.88 9.71
C HIS A 444 -17.92 -1.57 10.45
N ASP A 445 -18.99 -1.55 11.24
CA ASP A 445 -19.20 -0.54 12.27
C ASP A 445 -18.36 -0.88 13.51
N VAL A 446 -17.34 -0.05 13.77
CA VAL A 446 -16.38 -0.24 14.86
C VAL A 446 -16.96 0.03 16.24
N THR A 447 -18.09 0.74 16.35
CA THR A 447 -18.64 1.14 17.65
C THR A 447 -19.07 -0.04 18.52
N ASN A 448 -19.39 -1.17 17.88
CA ASN A 448 -19.78 -2.43 18.53
C ASN A 448 -18.58 -3.31 18.94
N PHE A 449 -17.35 -2.92 18.58
CA PHE A 449 -16.15 -3.68 18.88
C PHE A 449 -15.60 -3.29 20.26
N SER A 450 -14.79 -4.18 20.85
CA SER A 450 -13.94 -3.85 22.00
C SER A 450 -12.50 -3.59 21.54
N LEU A 451 -11.88 -2.52 22.05
CA LEU A 451 -10.49 -2.19 21.77
C LEU A 451 -9.57 -3.00 22.68
N CYS A 452 -8.93 -4.04 22.15
CA CYS A 452 -7.93 -4.83 22.86
C CYS A 452 -6.57 -4.13 22.77
N CYS A 453 -6.11 -3.58 23.89
CA CYS A 453 -4.87 -2.81 23.95
C CYS A 453 -3.73 -3.65 24.53
N PHE A 454 -2.62 -3.70 23.81
CA PHE A 454 -1.41 -4.42 24.23
C PHE A 454 -0.14 -3.74 23.71
N GLY A 455 1.03 -4.25 24.10
CA GLY A 455 2.28 -3.51 23.95
C GLY A 455 2.48 -2.47 25.06
N GLY A 456 3.73 -2.02 25.24
CA GLY A 456 4.13 -1.21 26.41
C GLY A 456 3.54 0.21 26.45
N ALA A 457 3.11 0.74 25.31
CA ALA A 457 2.62 2.12 25.20
C ALA A 457 1.12 2.23 24.90
N ALA A 458 0.41 1.15 24.56
CA ALA A 458 -1.00 1.25 24.18
C ALA A 458 -1.91 1.76 25.29
N GLY A 459 -1.70 1.29 26.53
CA GLY A 459 -2.46 1.75 27.70
C GLY A 459 -2.36 3.27 27.94
N GLN A 460 -1.36 3.94 27.38
CA GLN A 460 -1.16 5.38 27.53
C GLN A 460 -2.15 6.21 26.69
N HIS A 461 -2.71 5.60 25.63
CA HIS A 461 -3.55 6.26 24.63
C HIS A 461 -4.91 5.57 24.43
N ALA A 462 -5.16 4.43 25.09
CA ALA A 462 -6.32 3.57 24.89
C ALA A 462 -7.66 4.30 24.94
N CYS A 463 -7.92 5.09 25.99
CA CYS A 463 -9.16 5.86 26.13
C CYS A 463 -9.35 6.88 24.99
N GLN A 464 -8.29 7.63 24.64
CA GLN A 464 -8.36 8.64 23.60
C GLN A 464 -8.60 8.04 22.21
N VAL A 465 -7.95 6.91 21.92
CA VAL A 465 -8.17 6.16 20.67
C VAL A 465 -9.59 5.60 20.62
N ALA A 466 -10.07 5.00 21.71
CA ALA A 466 -11.43 4.48 21.80
C ALA A 466 -12.48 5.59 21.63
N ASP A 467 -12.28 6.76 22.24
CA ASP A 467 -13.16 7.91 22.10
C ASP A 467 -13.18 8.43 20.65
N SER A 468 -12.03 8.54 19.96
CA SER A 468 -12.00 8.96 18.52
C SER A 468 -12.63 7.92 17.58
N LEU A 469 -12.67 6.65 17.98
CA LEU A 469 -13.33 5.55 17.25
C LEU A 469 -14.81 5.40 17.58
N GLY A 470 -15.32 6.00 18.66
CA GLY A 470 -16.68 5.75 19.13
C GLY A 470 -16.85 4.39 19.82
N VAL A 471 -15.76 3.76 20.27
CA VAL A 471 -15.77 2.48 20.98
C VAL A 471 -16.08 2.71 22.47
N ASN A 472 -16.92 1.86 23.06
CA ASN A 472 -17.35 1.98 24.46
C ASN A 472 -16.61 1.05 25.44
N SER A 473 -15.81 0.10 24.92
CA SER A 473 -15.21 -1.00 25.69
C SER A 473 -13.75 -1.17 25.33
N ILE A 474 -12.89 -1.22 26.34
CA ILE A 474 -11.45 -1.48 26.20
C ILE A 474 -11.09 -2.69 27.05
N PHE A 475 -10.27 -3.58 26.49
CA PHE A 475 -9.78 -4.79 27.13
C PHE A 475 -8.25 -4.76 27.24
N ILE A 476 -7.72 -4.96 28.46
CA ILE A 476 -6.28 -5.03 28.72
C ILE A 476 -5.95 -6.25 29.58
N HIS A 477 -5.29 -7.23 28.97
CA HIS A 477 -4.83 -8.45 29.64
C HIS A 477 -3.67 -8.16 30.64
N PRO A 478 -3.50 -8.92 31.75
CA PRO A 478 -2.36 -8.75 32.67
C PRO A 478 -0.99 -8.86 32.00
N MET A 479 -0.88 -9.69 30.96
CA MET A 479 0.34 -9.87 30.18
C MET A 479 0.35 -8.98 28.92
N ALA A 480 -0.39 -7.87 28.88
CA ALA A 480 -0.46 -6.97 27.73
C ALA A 480 0.92 -6.54 27.20
N GLY A 481 1.89 -6.29 28.08
CA GLY A 481 3.26 -5.91 27.69
C GLY A 481 4.10 -7.02 27.04
N VAL A 482 3.64 -8.28 27.08
CA VAL A 482 4.28 -9.46 26.47
C VAL A 482 3.24 -10.35 25.73
N LEU A 483 2.13 -9.75 25.27
CA LEU A 483 0.98 -10.50 24.78
C LEU A 483 1.30 -11.31 23.52
N SER A 484 2.20 -10.82 22.68
CA SER A 484 2.65 -11.55 21.49
C SER A 484 3.28 -12.89 21.84
N ALA A 485 4.18 -12.92 22.83
CA ALA A 485 4.76 -14.16 23.35
C ALA A 485 3.68 -15.07 23.98
N TYR A 486 2.75 -14.52 24.76
CA TYR A 486 1.63 -15.28 25.32
C TYR A 486 0.75 -15.89 24.23
N GLY A 487 0.49 -15.15 23.15
CA GLY A 487 -0.25 -15.60 21.98
C GLY A 487 0.41 -16.75 21.23
N MET A 488 1.75 -16.84 21.20
CA MET A 488 2.47 -18.03 20.71
C MET A 488 2.07 -19.28 21.51
N GLY A 489 1.86 -19.13 22.82
CA GLY A 489 1.38 -20.18 23.71
C GLY A 489 -0.05 -20.64 23.43
N LEU A 490 -0.90 -19.74 22.93
CA LEU A 490 -2.29 -20.03 22.58
C LEU A 490 -2.46 -20.53 21.13
N ALA A 491 -1.44 -20.34 20.29
CA ALA A 491 -1.51 -20.67 18.89
C ALA A 491 -1.61 -22.18 18.63
N GLU A 492 -2.31 -22.52 17.56
CA GLU A 492 -2.48 -23.89 17.08
C GLU A 492 -1.53 -24.14 15.90
N MET A 493 -1.21 -25.41 15.64
CA MET A 493 -0.54 -25.76 14.39
C MET A 493 -1.53 -25.65 13.23
N ARG A 494 -1.15 -24.92 12.18
CA ARG A 494 -2.00 -24.67 11.01
C ARG A 494 -1.21 -24.78 9.71
N SER A 495 -1.89 -25.21 8.66
CA SER A 495 -1.37 -25.23 7.30
C SER A 495 -2.42 -24.63 6.38
N ILE A 496 -2.06 -23.64 5.58
CA ILE A 496 -2.92 -23.05 4.55
C ILE A 496 -2.34 -23.40 3.19
N ASN A 497 -3.14 -24.08 2.37
CA ASN A 497 -2.75 -24.47 1.03
C ASN A 497 -3.74 -23.93 0.01
N GLN A 498 -3.22 -23.46 -1.12
CA GLN A 498 -4.00 -22.84 -2.19
C GLN A 498 -3.69 -23.49 -3.54
N ALA A 499 -4.67 -23.47 -4.43
CA ALA A 499 -4.52 -23.91 -5.81
C ALA A 499 -5.41 -23.08 -6.74
N SER A 500 -4.87 -22.65 -7.89
CA SER A 500 -5.66 -21.99 -8.94
C SER A 500 -6.63 -22.96 -9.62
N ILE A 501 -7.83 -22.46 -9.91
CA ILE A 501 -8.90 -23.17 -10.65
C ILE A 501 -9.26 -22.42 -11.93
N GLU A 502 -9.48 -21.10 -11.83
CA GLU A 502 -9.89 -20.20 -12.93
C GLU A 502 -10.98 -20.82 -13.83
N SER A 503 -12.15 -21.13 -13.25
CA SER A 503 -13.27 -21.75 -13.96
C SER A 503 -14.63 -21.15 -13.55
N PRO A 504 -15.65 -21.14 -14.44
CA PRO A 504 -17.01 -20.73 -14.09
C PRO A 504 -17.58 -21.53 -12.90
N LEU A 505 -18.33 -20.84 -12.04
CA LEU A 505 -19.03 -21.47 -10.92
C LEU A 505 -20.34 -22.11 -11.41
N GLU A 506 -20.25 -23.35 -11.88
CA GLU A 506 -21.36 -24.16 -12.41
C GLU A 506 -21.35 -25.57 -11.79
N GLU A 507 -22.43 -26.35 -11.92
CA GLU A 507 -22.51 -27.70 -11.35
C GLU A 507 -21.35 -28.63 -11.79
N GLY A 508 -20.84 -28.47 -13.01
CA GLY A 508 -19.73 -29.27 -13.52
C GLY A 508 -18.40 -29.07 -12.79
N VAL A 509 -18.20 -27.92 -12.11
CA VAL A 509 -16.90 -27.59 -11.48
C VAL A 509 -16.67 -28.37 -10.19
N PHE A 510 -17.72 -28.82 -9.50
CA PHE A 510 -17.62 -29.45 -8.17
C PHE A 510 -16.74 -30.70 -8.15
N ARG A 511 -16.76 -31.51 -9.21
CA ARG A 511 -15.88 -32.69 -9.31
C ARG A 511 -14.40 -32.29 -9.36
N CYS A 512 -14.08 -31.20 -10.07
CA CYS A 512 -12.74 -30.65 -10.14
C CYS A 512 -12.31 -30.08 -8.78
N LEU A 513 -13.21 -29.35 -8.11
CA LEU A 513 -12.98 -28.80 -6.77
C LEU A 513 -12.67 -29.91 -5.75
N GLU A 514 -13.50 -30.95 -5.66
CA GLU A 514 -13.30 -32.06 -4.71
C GLU A 514 -11.96 -32.79 -4.94
N ARG A 515 -11.61 -33.05 -6.20
CA ARG A 515 -10.31 -33.67 -6.55
C ARG A 515 -9.14 -32.78 -6.12
N THR A 516 -9.24 -31.47 -6.34
CA THR A 516 -8.16 -30.53 -6.03
C THR A 516 -8.04 -30.30 -4.53
N PHE A 517 -9.17 -30.19 -3.80
CA PHE A 517 -9.19 -30.15 -2.34
C PHE A 517 -8.52 -31.38 -1.73
N SER A 518 -8.91 -32.58 -2.17
CA SER A 518 -8.34 -33.84 -1.68
C SER A 518 -6.81 -33.85 -1.82
N LYS A 519 -6.30 -33.43 -2.99
CA LYS A 519 -4.85 -33.36 -3.24
C LYS A 519 -4.11 -32.40 -2.31
N ILE A 520 -4.63 -31.20 -2.07
CA ILE A 520 -3.97 -30.22 -1.19
C ILE A 520 -4.12 -30.59 0.31
N GLU A 521 -5.19 -31.28 0.67
CA GLU A 521 -5.44 -31.81 2.02
C GLU A 521 -4.55 -33.02 2.35
N GLU A 522 -4.32 -33.91 1.38
CA GLU A 522 -3.35 -35.01 1.48
C GLU A 522 -1.93 -34.47 1.75
N ASN A 523 -1.49 -33.49 0.97
CA ASN A 523 -0.20 -32.82 1.17
C ASN A 523 -0.08 -32.20 2.58
N SER A 524 -1.16 -31.55 3.05
CA SER A 524 -1.23 -30.98 4.40
C SER A 524 -1.11 -32.07 5.47
N THR A 525 -1.83 -33.17 5.29
CA THR A 525 -1.86 -34.32 6.20
C THR A 525 -0.48 -34.97 6.29
N GLU A 526 0.22 -35.16 5.17
CA GLU A 526 1.60 -35.64 5.16
C GLU A 526 2.56 -34.68 5.85
N GLY A 527 2.39 -33.37 5.66
CA GLY A 527 3.16 -32.34 6.35
C GLY A 527 2.99 -32.38 7.87
N PHE A 528 1.76 -32.57 8.35
CA PHE A 528 1.47 -32.75 9.78
C PHE A 528 1.98 -34.08 10.34
N LYS A 529 1.86 -35.18 9.58
CA LYS A 529 2.40 -36.50 9.98
C LYS A 529 3.93 -36.43 10.20
N LYS A 530 4.66 -35.74 9.32
CA LYS A 530 6.12 -35.52 9.47
C LYS A 530 6.49 -34.74 10.74
N GLN A 531 5.53 -33.99 11.29
CA GLN A 531 5.66 -33.23 12.54
C GLN A 531 5.12 -34.00 13.76
N GLY A 532 4.79 -35.29 13.60
CA GLY A 532 4.31 -36.14 14.70
C GLY A 532 2.83 -35.96 15.07
N VAL A 533 2.03 -35.31 14.21
CA VAL A 533 0.60 -35.09 14.46
C VAL A 533 -0.24 -36.26 13.93
N PRO A 534 -1.09 -36.89 14.76
CA PRO A 534 -2.07 -37.89 14.33
C PRO A 534 -3.13 -37.32 13.38
N PRO A 535 -3.50 -38.02 12.28
CA PRO A 535 -4.48 -37.52 11.30
C PRO A 535 -5.87 -37.22 11.86
N ASP A 536 -6.29 -37.94 12.90
CA ASP A 536 -7.59 -37.79 13.56
C ASP A 536 -7.73 -36.48 14.36
N LEU A 537 -6.62 -35.80 14.65
CA LEU A 537 -6.61 -34.47 15.26
C LEU A 537 -6.70 -33.33 14.23
N ILE A 538 -6.59 -33.64 12.93
CA ILE A 538 -6.59 -32.65 11.86
C ILE A 538 -8.03 -32.37 11.43
N ARG A 539 -8.41 -31.10 11.34
CA ARG A 539 -9.68 -30.64 10.75
C ARG A 539 -9.40 -29.69 9.61
N PHE A 540 -10.15 -29.86 8.52
CA PHE A 540 -10.02 -29.01 7.34
C PHE A 540 -11.20 -28.03 7.23
N SER A 541 -10.88 -26.79 6.89
CA SER A 541 -11.84 -25.77 6.48
C SER A 541 -11.57 -25.39 5.03
N ARG A 542 -12.61 -25.44 4.20
CA ARG A 542 -12.53 -25.21 2.75
C ARG A 542 -13.16 -23.87 2.37
N ARG A 543 -12.46 -23.08 1.56
CA ARG A 543 -12.92 -21.80 1.02
C ARG A 543 -12.72 -21.74 -0.49
N LEU A 544 -13.65 -21.08 -1.17
CA LEU A 544 -13.58 -20.72 -2.58
C LEU A 544 -13.24 -19.22 -2.68
N MET A 545 -12.28 -18.87 -3.52
CA MET A 545 -12.03 -17.48 -3.91
C MET A 545 -12.86 -17.21 -5.17
N ILE A 546 -13.96 -16.48 -5.00
CA ILE A 546 -14.95 -16.24 -6.08
C ILE A 546 -14.87 -14.79 -6.52
N LYS A 547 -14.83 -14.55 -7.82
CA LYS A 547 -14.85 -13.23 -8.43
C LYS A 547 -15.93 -13.15 -9.51
N LEU A 548 -16.29 -11.94 -9.91
CA LEU A 548 -17.12 -11.74 -11.09
C LEU A 548 -16.27 -11.98 -12.35
N LYS A 549 -16.89 -12.49 -13.41
CA LYS A 549 -16.22 -12.63 -14.70
C LYS A 549 -15.74 -11.25 -15.16
N GLY A 550 -14.45 -11.14 -15.42
CA GLY A 550 -13.81 -9.89 -15.85
C GLY A 550 -13.29 -9.00 -14.70
N THR A 551 -13.53 -9.32 -13.42
CA THR A 551 -12.87 -8.64 -12.30
C THR A 551 -11.66 -9.44 -11.79
N ASP A 552 -10.79 -8.84 -10.97
CA ASP A 552 -9.60 -9.48 -10.39
C ASP A 552 -9.65 -9.58 -8.85
N THR A 553 -10.75 -9.11 -8.25
CA THR A 553 -10.98 -9.13 -6.81
C THR A 553 -11.86 -10.32 -6.46
N ALA A 554 -11.24 -11.35 -5.87
CA ALA A 554 -11.96 -12.50 -5.36
C ALA A 554 -12.33 -12.32 -3.88
N LEU A 555 -13.56 -12.68 -3.55
CA LEU A 555 -14.07 -12.72 -2.20
C LEU A 555 -14.01 -14.16 -1.66
N PRO A 556 -13.57 -14.38 -0.41
CA PRO A 556 -13.54 -15.70 0.20
C PRO A 556 -14.95 -16.13 0.61
N VAL A 557 -15.44 -17.22 0.01
CA VAL A 557 -16.74 -17.82 0.31
C VAL A 557 -16.54 -19.22 0.88
N ALA A 558 -17.28 -19.57 1.93
CA ALA A 558 -17.20 -20.92 2.50
C ALA A 558 -17.66 -21.96 1.47
N TYR A 559 -16.93 -23.08 1.36
CA TYR A 559 -17.34 -24.15 0.45
C TYR A 559 -18.62 -24.84 0.96
N ARG A 560 -19.66 -24.88 0.12
CA ARG A 560 -20.88 -25.67 0.32
C ARG A 560 -21.01 -26.71 -0.79
N LYS A 561 -21.83 -27.74 -0.58
CA LYS A 561 -22.04 -28.80 -1.59
C LYS A 561 -23.07 -28.43 -2.66
N ASN A 562 -23.68 -27.26 -2.59
CA ASN A 562 -24.68 -26.78 -3.53
C ASN A 562 -24.30 -25.40 -4.08
N LEU A 563 -24.67 -25.16 -5.33
CA LEU A 563 -24.39 -23.90 -6.02
C LEU A 563 -25.14 -22.71 -5.39
N LYS A 564 -26.41 -22.91 -5.02
CA LYS A 564 -27.31 -21.85 -4.55
C LYS A 564 -26.80 -21.15 -3.28
N ASP A 565 -26.28 -21.90 -2.31
CA ASP A 565 -25.81 -21.31 -1.05
C ASP A 565 -24.52 -20.53 -1.29
N ILE A 566 -23.59 -21.07 -2.10
CA ILE A 566 -22.35 -20.37 -2.46
C ILE A 566 -22.67 -19.04 -3.16
N THR A 567 -23.58 -19.05 -4.14
CA THR A 567 -23.97 -17.84 -4.87
C THR A 567 -24.64 -16.82 -3.94
N THR A 568 -25.50 -17.26 -3.02
CA THR A 568 -26.16 -16.39 -2.05
C THR A 568 -25.15 -15.75 -1.08
N ASP A 569 -24.22 -16.55 -0.55
CA ASP A 569 -23.15 -16.08 0.33
C ASP A 569 -22.25 -15.06 -0.39
N PHE A 570 -21.91 -15.32 -1.66
CA PHE A 570 -21.14 -14.40 -2.49
C PHE A 570 -21.88 -13.07 -2.71
N HIS A 571 -23.15 -13.09 -3.13
CA HIS A 571 -23.92 -11.86 -3.38
C HIS A 571 -24.06 -11.01 -2.11
N SER A 572 -24.32 -11.64 -0.96
CA SER A 572 -24.39 -10.96 0.33
C SER A 572 -23.06 -10.29 0.69
N LEU A 573 -21.94 -11.02 0.55
CA LEU A 573 -20.60 -10.52 0.84
C LEU A 573 -20.19 -9.39 -0.12
N HIS A 574 -20.52 -9.52 -1.40
CA HIS A 574 -20.25 -8.53 -2.44
C HIS A 574 -21.03 -7.24 -2.18
N ASN A 575 -22.34 -7.32 -1.94
CA ASN A 575 -23.18 -6.15 -1.65
C ASN A 575 -22.71 -5.43 -0.38
N LYS A 576 -22.29 -6.17 0.66
CA LYS A 576 -21.72 -5.56 1.87
C LYS A 576 -20.40 -4.81 1.61
N HIS A 577 -19.53 -5.33 0.75
CA HIS A 577 -18.22 -4.72 0.48
C HIS A 577 -18.32 -3.53 -0.49
N PHE A 578 -19.18 -3.63 -1.52
CA PHE A 578 -19.16 -2.70 -2.65
C PHE A 578 -20.46 -1.90 -2.83
N GLY A 579 -21.55 -2.29 -2.16
CA GLY A 579 -22.79 -1.51 -2.09
C GLY A 579 -23.68 -1.56 -3.34
N PHE A 580 -23.53 -2.56 -4.22
CA PHE A 580 -24.40 -2.75 -5.38
C PHE A 580 -24.67 -4.22 -5.72
N ASP A 581 -25.79 -4.44 -6.42
CA ASP A 581 -26.30 -5.75 -6.83
C ASP A 581 -25.57 -6.30 -8.07
N VAL A 582 -25.24 -7.59 -8.03
CA VAL A 582 -24.54 -8.35 -9.08
C VAL A 582 -25.24 -9.66 -9.43
N SER A 583 -26.52 -9.79 -9.09
CA SER A 583 -27.28 -11.04 -9.22
C SER A 583 -27.34 -11.61 -10.64
N ASN A 584 -27.11 -10.80 -11.67
CA ASN A 584 -27.13 -11.20 -13.08
C ASN A 584 -25.73 -11.49 -13.67
N GLU A 585 -24.68 -11.44 -12.84
CA GLU A 585 -23.30 -11.57 -13.29
C GLU A 585 -22.78 -13.01 -13.24
N THR A 586 -21.88 -13.36 -14.16
CA THR A 586 -21.21 -14.66 -14.15
C THR A 586 -20.15 -14.72 -13.05
N LEU A 587 -20.15 -15.78 -12.25
CA LEU A 587 -19.17 -16.01 -11.17
C LEU A 587 -18.05 -16.95 -11.63
N ILE A 588 -16.81 -16.66 -11.23
CA ILE A 588 -15.61 -17.45 -11.51
C ILE A 588 -14.99 -17.90 -10.19
N VAL A 589 -14.69 -19.19 -10.06
CA VAL A 589 -13.80 -19.71 -9.01
C VAL A 589 -12.36 -19.48 -9.46
N GLU A 590 -11.72 -18.45 -8.91
CA GLU A 590 -10.31 -18.10 -9.20
C GLU A 590 -9.37 -19.18 -8.63
N SER A 591 -9.54 -19.48 -7.35
CA SER A 591 -8.72 -20.44 -6.63
C SER A 591 -9.50 -21.05 -5.47
N ILE A 592 -8.94 -22.14 -4.91
CA ILE A 592 -9.41 -22.73 -3.66
C ILE A 592 -8.37 -22.57 -2.56
N GLU A 593 -8.85 -22.59 -1.32
CA GLU A 593 -8.02 -22.63 -0.13
C GLU A 593 -8.52 -23.73 0.83
N SER A 594 -7.60 -24.56 1.32
CA SER A 594 -7.86 -25.48 2.43
C SER A 594 -6.95 -25.15 3.60
N GLU A 595 -7.56 -24.95 4.76
CA GLU A 595 -6.89 -24.69 6.03
C GLU A 595 -6.99 -25.93 6.92
N GLY A 596 -5.87 -26.60 7.15
CA GLY A 596 -5.75 -27.70 8.11
C GLY A 596 -5.37 -27.16 9.48
N ILE A 597 -6.17 -27.48 10.50
CA ILE A 597 -5.97 -27.05 11.90
C ILE A 597 -5.81 -28.30 12.75
N VAL A 598 -4.75 -28.34 13.56
CA VAL A 598 -4.56 -29.40 14.55
C VAL A 598 -5.33 -29.03 15.81
N GLN A 599 -6.33 -29.85 16.17
CA GLN A 599 -7.06 -29.67 17.42
C GLN A 599 -6.13 -29.94 18.61
N GLY A 600 -6.06 -28.98 19.53
CA GLY A 600 -5.30 -29.08 20.78
C GLY A 600 -6.07 -28.50 21.97
N SER A 601 -5.68 -28.88 23.18
CA SER A 601 -6.25 -28.34 24.42
C SER A 601 -5.83 -26.88 24.59
N ARG A 602 -6.77 -25.96 24.34
CA ARG A 602 -6.63 -24.55 24.73
C ARG A 602 -6.41 -24.54 26.25
N ALA A 603 -5.27 -24.04 26.71
CA ALA A 603 -4.98 -23.99 28.14
C ALA A 603 -5.98 -23.05 28.81
N ASP A 604 -6.65 -23.52 29.87
CA ASP A 604 -7.47 -22.66 30.70
C ASP A 604 -6.61 -21.55 31.30
N GLU A 605 -7.14 -20.33 31.28
CA GLU A 605 -6.47 -19.16 31.83
C GLU A 605 -6.49 -19.24 33.37
N PRO A 606 -5.35 -19.02 34.05
CA PRO A 606 -5.30 -19.09 35.51
C PRO A 606 -6.23 -18.04 36.13
N ILE A 607 -6.89 -18.43 37.23
CA ILE A 607 -7.71 -17.52 38.03
C ILE A 607 -6.77 -16.53 38.73
N TRP A 608 -7.11 -15.24 38.66
CA TRP A 608 -6.41 -14.17 39.37
C TRP A 608 -6.77 -14.22 40.84
N ASP A 609 -5.75 -14.18 41.69
CA ASP A 609 -5.89 -14.37 43.14
C ASP A 609 -6.94 -13.41 43.74
N SER A 610 -7.81 -13.98 44.58
CA SER A 610 -8.98 -13.33 45.18
C SER A 610 -8.67 -12.82 46.58
N GLY A 611 -7.55 -12.11 46.74
CA GLY A 611 -7.20 -11.44 47.99
C GLY A 611 -8.16 -10.31 48.36
N GLU A 612 -7.98 -9.70 49.54
CA GLU A 612 -8.74 -8.51 49.94
C GLU A 612 -8.53 -7.36 48.94
N ILE A 613 -9.62 -6.68 48.56
CA ILE A 613 -9.57 -5.55 47.62
C ILE A 613 -8.97 -4.34 48.35
N ASP A 614 -7.66 -4.10 48.20
CA ASP A 614 -7.08 -2.82 48.60
C ASP A 614 -7.50 -1.72 47.61
N THR A 615 -8.31 -0.78 48.09
CA THR A 615 -8.83 0.35 47.30
C THR A 615 -7.98 1.61 47.44
N LYS A 616 -6.93 1.59 48.27
CA LYS A 616 -6.10 2.77 48.51
C LYS A 616 -5.10 2.99 47.37
N PRO A 617 -4.98 4.22 46.84
CA PRO A 617 -3.96 4.51 45.84
C PRO A 617 -2.56 4.54 46.49
N ASP A 618 -1.56 4.05 45.77
CA ASP A 618 -0.15 4.12 46.17
C ASP A 618 0.34 5.57 46.29
N SER A 619 -0.14 6.45 45.41
CA SER A 619 0.16 7.88 45.43
C SER A 619 -0.84 8.69 44.60
N LYS A 620 -0.74 10.02 44.68
CA LYS A 620 -1.44 10.95 43.77
C LYS A 620 -0.44 11.88 43.10
N ARG A 621 -0.68 12.24 41.84
CA ARG A 621 0.16 13.14 41.03
C ARG A 621 -0.70 14.04 40.16
N GLY A 622 -0.21 15.24 39.85
CA GLY A 622 -0.86 16.12 38.89
C GLY A 622 -0.67 15.61 37.46
N VAL A 623 -1.78 15.39 36.76
CA VAL A 623 -1.82 14.88 35.38
C VAL A 623 -2.68 15.81 34.53
N TRP A 624 -2.22 16.11 33.32
CA TRP A 624 -2.91 17.02 32.41
C TRP A 624 -3.92 16.26 31.55
N PHE A 625 -5.19 16.65 31.65
CA PHE A 625 -6.31 16.15 30.86
C PHE A 625 -7.15 17.33 30.37
N ASN A 626 -7.40 17.42 29.07
CA ASN A 626 -8.31 18.40 28.46
C ASN A 626 -8.02 19.82 28.97
N SER A 627 -6.77 20.27 28.78
CA SER A 627 -6.29 21.58 29.20
C SER A 627 -6.34 21.87 30.72
N LYS A 628 -6.50 20.85 31.57
CA LYS A 628 -6.59 20.99 33.03
C LYS A 628 -5.65 20.05 33.76
N LEU A 629 -5.02 20.54 34.83
CA LEU A 629 -4.23 19.71 35.74
C LEU A 629 -5.14 19.09 36.81
N ILE A 630 -5.24 17.77 36.83
CA ILE A 630 -6.07 17.01 37.78
C ILE A 630 -5.16 16.18 38.69
N ASN A 631 -5.44 16.15 39.99
CA ASN A 631 -4.69 15.31 40.93
C ASN A 631 -5.20 13.85 40.86
N THR A 632 -4.44 13.00 40.17
CA THR A 632 -4.87 11.67 39.76
C THR A 632 -4.25 10.57 40.64
N PRO A 633 -5.05 9.61 41.15
CA PRO A 633 -4.57 8.46 41.90
C PRO A 633 -3.78 7.47 41.02
N ILE A 634 -2.75 6.87 41.60
CA ILE A 634 -1.90 5.85 40.97
C ILE A 634 -2.03 4.55 41.76
N TYR A 635 -2.25 3.45 41.04
CA TYR A 635 -2.41 2.10 41.58
C TYR A 635 -1.40 1.14 40.93
N GLN A 636 -0.71 0.32 41.73
CA GLN A 636 0.08 -0.81 41.22
C GLN A 636 -0.83 -2.01 40.95
N ARG A 637 -0.91 -2.50 39.70
CA ARG A 637 -1.85 -3.59 39.33
C ARG A 637 -1.73 -4.84 40.19
N LYS A 638 -0.51 -5.20 40.61
CA LYS A 638 -0.24 -6.38 41.47
C LYS A 638 -0.91 -6.34 42.84
N LYS A 639 -1.34 -5.17 43.30
CA LYS A 639 -2.05 -4.98 44.58
C LYS A 639 -3.57 -5.01 44.41
N LEU A 640 -4.07 -5.08 43.18
CA LEU A 640 -5.49 -5.05 42.88
C LEU A 640 -6.05 -6.47 42.78
N ALA A 641 -7.20 -6.69 43.39
CA ALA A 641 -7.92 -7.97 43.37
C ALA A 641 -9.12 -7.95 42.43
N ALA A 642 -9.66 -9.13 42.12
CA ALA A 642 -10.88 -9.27 41.33
C ALA A 642 -12.04 -8.50 41.96
N GLY A 643 -12.80 -7.76 41.15
CA GLY A 643 -13.88 -6.88 41.59
C GLY A 643 -13.46 -5.45 41.90
N TRP A 644 -12.16 -5.11 41.88
CA TRP A 644 -11.70 -3.73 41.99
C TRP A 644 -12.33 -2.86 40.90
N LYS A 645 -12.78 -1.65 41.29
CA LYS A 645 -13.37 -0.65 40.39
C LYS A 645 -12.80 0.73 40.69
N SER A 646 -12.56 1.53 39.65
CA SER A 646 -12.21 2.94 39.77
C SER A 646 -12.82 3.75 38.63
N LEU A 647 -13.44 4.88 38.97
CA LEU A 647 -13.76 5.92 38.00
C LEU A 647 -12.48 6.68 37.64
N GLY A 648 -12.37 7.08 36.38
CA GLY A 648 -11.31 7.98 35.91
C GLY A 648 -11.50 9.41 36.42
N PRO A 649 -10.43 10.22 36.48
CA PRO A 649 -9.09 9.89 36.05
C PRO A 649 -8.34 9.00 37.05
N ALA A 650 -7.62 7.99 36.57
CA ALA A 650 -6.76 7.12 37.38
C ALA A 650 -5.59 6.57 36.54
N ILE A 651 -4.48 6.20 37.18
CA ILE A 651 -3.34 5.53 36.52
C ILE A 651 -3.13 4.16 37.14
N VAL A 652 -3.05 3.13 36.31
CA VAL A 652 -2.65 1.77 36.72
C VAL A 652 -1.26 1.48 36.15
N VAL A 653 -0.29 1.26 37.04
CA VAL A 653 1.11 0.96 36.68
C VAL A 653 1.42 -0.51 36.85
N GLU A 654 2.23 -1.03 35.92
CA GLU A 654 2.73 -2.39 35.86
C GLU A 654 4.24 -2.36 35.54
N PRO A 655 4.98 -3.46 35.75
CA PRO A 655 6.41 -3.48 35.46
C PRO A 655 6.78 -3.06 34.02
N ASN A 656 5.92 -3.39 33.04
CA ASN A 656 6.20 -3.23 31.61
C ASN A 656 5.22 -2.28 30.89
N SER A 657 4.28 -1.64 31.60
CA SER A 657 3.20 -0.85 30.99
C SER A 657 2.62 0.18 31.97
N THR A 658 2.02 1.24 31.42
CA THR A 658 1.24 2.22 32.18
C THR A 658 -0.08 2.44 31.45
N THR A 659 -1.18 2.23 32.17
CA THR A 659 -2.54 2.44 31.66
C THR A 659 -3.13 3.70 32.26
N ILE A 660 -3.61 4.60 31.39
CA ILE A 660 -4.32 5.81 31.78
C ILE A 660 -5.81 5.55 31.62
N ILE A 661 -6.55 5.74 32.71
CA ILE A 661 -8.02 5.74 32.71
C ILE A 661 -8.41 7.22 32.65
N ASP A 662 -8.80 7.70 31.47
CA ASP A 662 -9.19 9.10 31.28
C ASP A 662 -10.52 9.42 32.01
N PRO A 663 -10.82 10.70 32.32
CA PRO A 663 -12.11 11.09 32.86
C PRO A 663 -13.30 10.56 32.03
N GLY A 664 -14.35 10.09 32.70
CA GLY A 664 -15.54 9.50 32.08
C GLY A 664 -15.41 8.01 31.68
N TRP A 665 -14.27 7.39 31.95
CA TRP A 665 -14.09 5.95 31.87
C TRP A 665 -14.12 5.31 33.27
N GLN A 666 -14.62 4.08 33.36
CA GLN A 666 -14.54 3.25 34.57
C GLN A 666 -13.72 2.01 34.28
N ALA A 667 -12.75 1.69 35.14
CA ALA A 667 -12.02 0.44 35.06
C ALA A 667 -12.56 -0.58 36.06
N THR A 668 -12.62 -1.85 35.66
CA THR A 668 -12.95 -3.01 36.51
C THR A 668 -11.95 -4.13 36.29
N ILE A 669 -11.57 -4.85 37.36
CA ILE A 669 -10.79 -6.09 37.26
C ILE A 669 -11.71 -7.30 37.42
N ASN A 670 -11.65 -8.25 36.47
CA ASN A 670 -12.43 -9.49 36.55
C ASN A 670 -11.65 -10.62 37.26
N ARG A 671 -12.26 -11.82 37.35
CA ARG A 671 -11.66 -13.02 37.99
C ARG A 671 -10.37 -13.54 37.34
N PHE A 672 -10.05 -13.10 36.13
CA PHE A 672 -8.83 -13.46 35.40
C PHE A 672 -7.79 -12.33 35.44
N GLY A 673 -8.06 -11.26 36.18
CA GLY A 673 -7.16 -10.11 36.29
C GLY A 673 -7.25 -9.15 35.10
N HIS A 674 -8.15 -9.40 34.14
CA HIS A 674 -8.36 -8.52 32.99
C HIS A 674 -8.84 -7.16 33.46
N LEU A 675 -8.23 -6.10 32.91
CA LEU A 675 -8.66 -4.74 33.16
C LEU A 675 -9.63 -4.34 32.04
N LEU A 676 -10.90 -4.21 32.38
CA LEU A 676 -12.00 -3.85 31.49
C LEU A 676 -12.33 -2.38 31.72
N LEU A 677 -12.20 -1.53 30.71
CA LEU A 677 -12.65 -0.13 30.80
C LEU A 677 -13.94 0.04 30.01
N THR A 678 -14.92 0.67 30.63
CA THR A 678 -16.19 1.03 30.01
C THR A 678 -16.40 2.53 30.06
N ARG A 679 -16.94 3.10 28.97
CA ARG A 679 -17.31 4.51 28.94
C ARG A 679 -18.59 4.71 29.75
N THR A 680 -18.56 5.56 30.79
CA THR A 680 -19.72 5.80 31.67
C THR A 680 -20.45 7.09 31.35
N ASP A 681 -19.73 8.16 31.03
CA ASP A 681 -20.33 9.46 30.75
C ASP A 681 -20.59 9.61 29.24
N SER A 682 -21.35 10.63 28.85
CA SER A 682 -21.38 11.03 27.44
C SER A 682 -19.97 11.41 27.01
N ARG A 683 -19.61 11.07 25.76
CA ARG A 683 -18.37 11.59 25.15
C ARG A 683 -18.40 13.11 25.26
N PRO A 684 -17.29 13.77 25.63
CA PRO A 684 -17.25 15.21 25.54
C PRO A 684 -17.71 15.58 24.14
N ALA A 685 -18.69 16.49 24.05
CA ALA A 685 -19.06 17.07 22.78
C ALA A 685 -17.76 17.52 22.12
N THR A 686 -17.59 17.27 20.82
CA THR A 686 -16.51 17.88 20.06
C THR A 686 -16.52 19.35 20.47
N GLU A 687 -15.45 19.83 21.12
CA GLU A 687 -15.34 21.25 21.49
C GLU A 687 -15.77 22.06 20.27
N SER A 688 -16.49 23.17 20.47
CA SER A 688 -16.88 24.05 19.36
C SER A 688 -15.62 24.41 18.58
N LEU A 689 -15.37 23.68 17.49
CA LEU A 689 -14.13 23.77 16.77
C LEU A 689 -14.08 25.16 16.16
N GLU A 690 -13.02 25.89 16.46
CA GLU A 690 -12.85 27.23 15.95
C GLU A 690 -12.69 27.19 14.43
N ILE A 691 -13.30 28.17 13.77
CA ILE A 691 -13.18 28.41 12.32
C ILE A 691 -11.76 28.92 12.00
N GLU A 692 -11.02 29.42 12.99
CA GLU A 692 -9.65 29.89 12.84
C GLU A 692 -8.67 28.74 12.53
N SER A 693 -7.55 29.09 11.88
CA SER A 693 -6.56 28.12 11.43
C SER A 693 -5.72 27.62 12.62
N ASP A 694 -6.05 26.44 13.15
CA ASP A 694 -5.22 25.70 14.11
C ASP A 694 -4.28 24.72 13.36
N PRO A 695 -2.93 24.81 13.51
CA PRO A 695 -1.97 23.85 12.97
C PRO A 695 -2.25 22.38 13.27
N ILE A 696 -2.84 22.06 14.43
CA ILE A 696 -3.23 20.70 14.82
C ILE A 696 -4.37 20.23 13.93
N MET A 697 -5.44 21.01 13.87
CA MET A 697 -6.64 20.68 13.10
C MET A 697 -6.38 20.70 11.60
N LEU A 698 -5.47 21.57 11.13
CA LEU A 698 -5.03 21.61 9.74
C LEU A 698 -4.45 20.26 9.28
N GLU A 699 -3.61 19.65 10.12
CA GLU A 699 -3.05 18.32 9.84
C GLU A 699 -4.10 17.21 9.95
N ILE A 700 -5.04 17.31 10.89
CA ILE A 700 -6.16 16.35 11.02
C ILE A 700 -7.04 16.35 9.76
N PHE A 701 -7.56 17.52 9.36
CA PHE A 701 -8.42 17.64 8.19
C PHE A 701 -7.71 17.26 6.89
N ASN A 702 -6.42 17.57 6.77
CA ASN A 702 -5.61 17.14 5.63
C ASN A 702 -5.61 15.61 5.47
N ASN A 703 -5.35 14.88 6.56
CA ASN A 703 -5.34 13.42 6.54
C ASN A 703 -6.75 12.85 6.28
N LEU A 704 -7.80 13.46 6.83
CA LEU A 704 -9.18 13.04 6.63
C LEU A 704 -9.64 13.19 5.17
N PHE A 705 -9.42 14.34 4.53
CA PHE A 705 -9.83 14.56 3.13
C PHE A 705 -9.09 13.63 2.16
N MET A 706 -7.78 13.44 2.35
CA MET A 706 -6.99 12.49 1.58
C MET A 706 -7.52 11.07 1.74
N HIS A 707 -7.88 10.67 2.96
CA HIS A 707 -8.42 9.35 3.24
C HIS A 707 -9.71 9.06 2.46
N ILE A 708 -10.63 10.02 2.38
CA ILE A 708 -11.88 9.85 1.61
C ILE A 708 -11.56 9.58 0.13
N ALA A 709 -10.66 10.36 -0.47
CA ALA A 709 -10.28 10.16 -1.87
C ALA A 709 -9.62 8.78 -2.10
N GLU A 710 -8.80 8.29 -1.16
CA GLU A 710 -8.25 6.93 -1.20
C GLU A 710 -9.34 5.86 -1.11
N GLN A 711 -10.34 6.02 -0.24
CA GLN A 711 -11.46 5.07 -0.11
C GLN A 711 -12.25 4.97 -1.42
N MET A 712 -12.53 6.10 -2.08
CA MET A 712 -13.16 6.12 -3.40
C MET A 712 -12.33 5.33 -4.41
N GLY A 713 -11.01 5.53 -4.44
CA GLY A 713 -10.11 4.82 -5.35
C GLY A 713 -10.08 3.30 -5.14
N ILE A 714 -10.11 2.85 -3.89
CA ILE A 714 -10.16 1.42 -3.55
C ILE A 714 -11.47 0.78 -4.01
N VAL A 715 -12.60 1.48 -3.89
CA VAL A 715 -13.89 1.00 -4.42
C VAL A 715 -13.81 0.87 -5.94
N LEU A 716 -13.25 1.88 -6.63
CA LEU A 716 -13.11 1.87 -8.09
C LEU A 716 -12.21 0.71 -8.58
N GLU A 717 -11.03 0.54 -7.97
CA GLU A 717 -10.08 -0.54 -8.30
C GLU A 717 -10.73 -1.92 -8.19
N ASN A 718 -11.51 -2.16 -7.13
CA ASN A 718 -12.08 -3.48 -6.85
C ASN A 718 -13.32 -3.83 -7.67
N THR A 719 -14.00 -2.83 -8.23
CA THR A 719 -15.32 -3.01 -8.86
C THR A 719 -15.28 -2.85 -10.39
N ALA A 720 -14.23 -2.23 -10.92
CA ALA A 720 -14.03 -2.07 -12.36
C ALA A 720 -13.74 -3.41 -13.09
N ARG A 721 -14.08 -3.46 -14.38
CA ARG A 721 -13.85 -4.64 -15.25
C ARG A 721 -12.66 -4.46 -16.18
N SER A 722 -12.40 -3.24 -16.66
CA SER A 722 -11.29 -3.03 -17.58
C SER A 722 -9.93 -3.19 -16.89
N ILE A 723 -8.97 -3.76 -17.64
CA ILE A 723 -7.58 -3.92 -17.20
C ILE A 723 -6.95 -2.57 -16.87
N ASN A 724 -7.34 -1.51 -17.58
CA ASN A 724 -6.85 -0.15 -17.40
C ASN A 724 -7.14 0.37 -15.98
N ILE A 725 -8.36 0.18 -15.48
CA ILE A 725 -8.72 0.66 -14.16
C ILE A 725 -8.20 -0.30 -13.08
N LYS A 726 -8.45 -1.62 -13.21
CA LYS A 726 -8.21 -2.58 -12.13
C LYS A 726 -6.75 -3.02 -11.95
N GLU A 727 -6.00 -3.19 -13.04
CA GLU A 727 -4.60 -3.64 -12.96
C GLU A 727 -3.63 -2.49 -13.14
N ARG A 728 -3.93 -1.62 -14.11
CA ARG A 728 -3.05 -0.51 -14.48
C ARG A 728 -3.22 0.71 -13.57
N LEU A 729 -4.32 0.77 -12.80
CA LEU A 729 -4.67 1.88 -11.91
C LEU A 729 -4.72 3.23 -12.63
N ASP A 730 -5.24 3.23 -13.87
CA ASP A 730 -5.37 4.42 -14.70
C ASP A 730 -6.67 5.18 -14.38
N PHE A 731 -6.73 5.68 -13.15
CA PHE A 731 -7.86 6.46 -12.64
C PHE A 731 -7.42 7.47 -11.58
N SER A 732 -8.27 8.38 -11.16
CA SER A 732 -8.07 9.23 -9.98
C SER A 732 -9.40 9.62 -9.35
N CYS A 733 -9.41 9.77 -8.03
CA CYS A 733 -10.58 10.16 -7.24
C CYS A 733 -10.25 11.44 -6.46
N ALA A 734 -11.20 12.37 -6.37
CA ALA A 734 -10.97 13.68 -5.80
C ALA A 734 -12.21 14.31 -5.15
N LEU A 735 -11.94 15.20 -4.19
CA LEU A 735 -12.91 16.02 -3.47
C LEU A 735 -12.80 17.47 -3.89
N PHE A 736 -13.94 18.15 -4.01
CA PHE A 736 -14.02 19.55 -4.40
C PHE A 736 -14.99 20.30 -3.49
N ASP A 737 -14.73 21.60 -3.30
CA ASP A 737 -15.69 22.47 -2.61
C ASP A 737 -16.88 22.85 -3.51
N ALA A 738 -17.82 23.62 -2.96
CA ALA A 738 -19.04 24.05 -3.67
C ALA A 738 -18.80 24.86 -4.95
N VAL A 739 -17.61 25.45 -5.14
CA VAL A 739 -17.24 26.20 -6.36
C VAL A 739 -16.43 25.36 -7.34
N GLY A 740 -16.16 24.09 -7.03
CA GLY A 740 -15.44 23.16 -7.87
C GLY A 740 -13.91 23.25 -7.75
N ASP A 741 -13.37 23.90 -6.71
CA ASP A 741 -11.93 23.89 -6.46
C ASP A 741 -11.49 22.55 -5.88
N LEU A 742 -10.38 22.00 -6.38
CA LEU A 742 -9.80 20.76 -5.85
C LEU A 742 -9.33 20.95 -4.40
N ILE A 743 -9.74 20.05 -3.49
CA ILE A 743 -9.37 20.04 -2.07
C ILE A 743 -8.35 18.93 -1.76
N ALA A 744 -8.64 17.71 -2.22
CA ALA A 744 -7.80 16.53 -1.99
C ALA A 744 -8.04 15.50 -3.10
N ASN A 745 -7.05 14.65 -3.36
CA ASN A 745 -7.14 13.60 -4.36
C ASN A 745 -6.29 12.38 -3.99
N ALA A 746 -6.69 11.19 -4.44
CA ALA A 746 -5.84 10.02 -4.41
C ALA A 746 -4.82 10.11 -5.58
N PRO A 747 -3.50 10.17 -5.30
CA PRO A 747 -2.49 10.44 -6.31
C PRO A 747 -2.12 9.17 -7.08
N HIS A 748 -2.86 8.87 -8.14
CA HIS A 748 -2.55 7.77 -9.05
C HIS A 748 -1.94 8.29 -10.35
N MET A 749 -2.67 9.10 -11.14
CA MET A 749 -2.23 9.62 -12.44
C MET A 749 -1.99 11.12 -12.42
N PRO A 750 -0.76 11.61 -12.68
CA PRO A 750 -0.44 13.03 -12.65
C PRO A 750 -1.24 13.91 -13.61
N VAL A 751 -1.62 13.42 -14.78
CA VAL A 751 -2.38 14.21 -15.76
C VAL A 751 -3.84 14.47 -15.37
N HIS A 752 -4.42 13.62 -14.51
CA HIS A 752 -5.74 13.89 -13.91
C HIS A 752 -5.68 15.03 -12.89
N LEU A 753 -4.48 15.29 -12.36
CA LEU A 753 -4.25 16.29 -11.33
C LEU A 753 -4.39 17.70 -11.90
N GLY A 754 -5.35 18.48 -11.39
CA GLY A 754 -5.59 19.85 -11.85
C GLY A 754 -6.48 19.98 -13.10
N SER A 755 -6.74 18.89 -13.83
CA SER A 755 -7.70 18.88 -14.95
C SER A 755 -9.14 18.57 -14.50
N MET A 756 -9.33 17.73 -13.47
CA MET A 756 -10.67 17.38 -12.97
C MET A 756 -11.45 18.58 -12.40
N GLY A 757 -10.79 19.58 -11.82
CA GLY A 757 -11.45 20.79 -11.33
C GLY A 757 -12.16 21.57 -12.45
N GLU A 758 -11.58 21.59 -13.65
CA GLU A 758 -12.22 22.18 -14.83
C GLU A 758 -13.47 21.39 -15.24
N SER A 759 -13.44 20.05 -15.17
CA SER A 759 -14.62 19.22 -15.44
C SER A 759 -15.75 19.47 -14.44
N VAL A 760 -15.44 19.60 -13.16
CA VAL A 760 -16.44 19.93 -12.13
C VAL A 760 -17.04 21.31 -12.36
N ARG A 761 -16.20 22.32 -12.65
CA ARG A 761 -16.66 23.68 -12.99
C ARG A 761 -17.50 23.72 -14.26
N ALA A 762 -17.19 22.89 -15.27
CA ALA A 762 -17.99 22.77 -16.48
C ALA A 762 -19.40 22.22 -16.18
N VAL A 763 -19.51 21.16 -15.35
CA VAL A 763 -20.80 20.62 -14.89
C VAL A 763 -21.58 21.68 -14.11
N LEU A 764 -20.93 22.36 -13.17
CA LEU A 764 -21.53 23.43 -12.37
C LEU A 764 -22.07 24.57 -13.23
N THR A 765 -21.29 25.01 -14.23
CA THR A 765 -21.67 26.11 -15.12
C THR A 765 -22.86 25.73 -16.00
N LYS A 766 -22.82 24.54 -16.62
CA LYS A 766 -23.86 24.08 -17.55
C LYS A 766 -25.19 23.76 -16.86
N HIS A 767 -25.13 23.23 -15.63
CA HIS A 767 -26.29 22.82 -14.84
C HIS A 767 -26.60 23.79 -13.70
N SER A 768 -26.13 25.03 -13.79
CA SER A 768 -26.40 26.07 -12.78
C SER A 768 -27.92 26.25 -12.61
N GLY A 769 -28.41 26.05 -11.39
CA GLY A 769 -29.84 26.10 -11.05
C GLY A 769 -30.65 24.84 -11.38
N THR A 770 -30.06 23.82 -12.01
CA THR A 770 -30.73 22.54 -12.33
C THR A 770 -30.08 21.31 -11.68
N LEU A 771 -28.97 21.48 -10.96
CA LEU A 771 -28.37 20.43 -10.11
C LEU A 771 -29.39 19.94 -9.07
N LYS A 772 -29.46 18.62 -8.88
CA LYS A 772 -30.34 17.97 -7.90
C LYS A 772 -29.59 16.90 -7.09
N ALA A 773 -30.01 16.71 -5.85
CA ALA A 773 -29.52 15.60 -5.03
C ALA A 773 -29.83 14.25 -5.71
N GLY A 774 -28.87 13.32 -5.64
CA GLY A 774 -28.98 11.99 -6.26
C GLY A 774 -28.74 11.95 -7.78
N ASN A 775 -28.43 13.09 -8.42
CA ASN A 775 -27.98 13.11 -9.80
C ASN A 775 -26.47 12.87 -9.90
N VAL A 776 -26.03 12.24 -10.99
CA VAL A 776 -24.62 12.06 -11.33
C VAL A 776 -24.42 12.42 -12.80
N TYR A 777 -23.34 13.13 -13.10
CA TYR A 777 -23.04 13.67 -14.44
C TYR A 777 -21.78 13.04 -15.02
N LEU A 778 -21.75 12.95 -16.35
CA LEU A 778 -20.72 12.30 -17.15
C LEU A 778 -20.14 13.24 -18.20
N LEU A 779 -18.81 13.32 -18.31
CA LEU A 779 -18.14 14.04 -19.39
C LEU A 779 -16.74 13.49 -19.70
N ASN A 780 -16.35 13.57 -20.98
CA ASN A 780 -14.97 13.39 -21.45
C ASN A 780 -14.53 14.49 -22.43
N ALA A 781 -15.40 15.47 -22.70
CA ALA A 781 -15.16 16.55 -23.65
C ALA A 781 -13.86 17.34 -23.30
N PRO A 782 -12.81 17.28 -24.15
CA PRO A 782 -11.51 17.88 -23.82
C PRO A 782 -11.56 19.40 -23.67
N TYR A 783 -12.44 20.05 -24.43
CA TYR A 783 -12.63 21.49 -24.40
C TYR A 783 -13.38 21.99 -23.14
N ASN A 784 -13.95 21.07 -22.35
CA ASN A 784 -14.69 21.33 -21.11
C ASN A 784 -14.06 20.60 -19.91
N GLY A 785 -12.73 20.60 -19.82
CA GLY A 785 -11.96 20.04 -18.70
C GLY A 785 -11.57 18.57 -18.84
N GLY A 786 -12.03 17.87 -19.88
CA GLY A 786 -11.50 16.55 -20.25
C GLY A 786 -10.02 16.63 -20.66
N THR A 787 -9.32 15.50 -20.61
CA THR A 787 -7.92 15.34 -21.04
C THR A 787 -7.85 14.78 -22.46
N HIS A 788 -8.57 13.69 -22.69
CA HIS A 788 -8.85 13.06 -24.00
C HIS A 788 -10.12 12.20 -23.86
N LEU A 789 -10.65 11.65 -24.96
CA LEU A 789 -11.94 10.95 -24.92
C LEU A 789 -11.98 9.67 -24.06
N PRO A 790 -10.91 8.84 -24.00
CA PRO A 790 -10.92 7.65 -23.14
C PRO A 790 -10.97 7.96 -21.64
N ASP A 791 -10.54 9.15 -21.21
CA ASP A 791 -10.62 9.57 -19.81
C ASP A 791 -12.00 10.14 -19.50
N ILE A 792 -12.83 9.31 -18.88
CA ILE A 792 -14.21 9.66 -18.57
C ILE A 792 -14.31 10.14 -17.13
N THR A 793 -14.83 11.35 -16.93
CA THR A 793 -15.06 11.95 -15.61
C THR A 793 -16.51 11.78 -15.18
N VAL A 794 -16.72 11.21 -14.00
CA VAL A 794 -18.01 11.08 -13.34
C VAL A 794 -18.05 12.04 -12.16
N VAL A 795 -19.01 12.97 -12.17
CA VAL A 795 -19.14 14.07 -11.18
C VAL A 795 -20.45 13.93 -10.42
N THR A 796 -20.36 13.91 -9.09
CA THR A 796 -21.52 13.81 -8.19
C THR A 796 -21.59 15.05 -7.29
N PRO A 797 -22.62 15.91 -7.43
CA PRO A 797 -22.88 16.99 -6.47
C PRO A 797 -23.33 16.43 -5.12
N VAL A 798 -22.81 17.02 -4.05
CA VAL A 798 -23.15 16.66 -2.66
C VAL A 798 -24.00 17.77 -2.05
N PHE A 799 -25.21 17.41 -1.66
CA PHE A 799 -26.16 18.32 -1.02
C PHE A 799 -26.24 18.05 0.48
N ASN A 800 -26.75 19.05 1.21
CA ASN A 800 -27.16 18.90 2.60
C ASN A 800 -28.28 17.86 2.77
N ASP A 801 -28.60 17.49 4.01
CA ASP A 801 -29.61 16.47 4.34
C ASP A 801 -31.00 16.76 3.76
N SER A 802 -31.36 18.05 3.62
CA SER A 802 -32.63 18.46 2.99
C SER A 802 -32.61 18.41 1.46
N GLY A 803 -31.46 18.16 0.84
CA GLY A 803 -31.28 18.11 -0.61
C GLY A 803 -31.39 19.47 -1.33
N THR A 804 -31.33 20.59 -0.59
CA THR A 804 -31.63 21.93 -1.11
C THR A 804 -30.41 22.81 -1.33
N LYS A 805 -29.31 22.56 -0.60
CA LYS A 805 -28.08 23.35 -0.69
C LYS A 805 -26.92 22.48 -1.13
N LEU A 806 -26.26 22.88 -2.21
CA LEU A 806 -25.00 22.29 -2.66
C LEU A 806 -23.89 22.64 -1.68
N GLU A 807 -23.18 21.63 -1.18
CA GLU A 807 -22.09 21.79 -0.21
C GLU A 807 -20.72 21.45 -0.79
N PHE A 808 -20.64 20.39 -1.61
CA PHE A 808 -19.39 19.87 -2.17
C PHE A 808 -19.63 19.20 -3.54
N PHE A 809 -18.54 18.77 -4.17
CA PHE A 809 -18.58 17.73 -5.20
C PHE A 809 -17.58 16.62 -4.89
N VAL A 810 -17.91 15.43 -5.36
CA VAL A 810 -16.94 14.33 -5.50
C VAL A 810 -16.86 13.93 -6.96
N ALA A 811 -15.68 13.58 -7.42
CA ALA A 811 -15.52 13.07 -8.78
C ALA A 811 -14.44 12.00 -8.87
N CYS A 812 -14.59 11.14 -9.87
CA CYS A 812 -13.53 10.24 -10.31
C CYS A 812 -13.37 10.34 -11.83
N ARG A 813 -12.14 10.16 -12.30
CA ARG A 813 -11.79 10.07 -13.72
C ARG A 813 -11.10 8.74 -13.95
N ALA A 814 -11.49 8.01 -14.98
CA ALA A 814 -10.93 6.70 -15.30
C ALA A 814 -10.73 6.54 -16.81
N HIS A 815 -9.64 5.88 -17.20
CA HIS A 815 -9.35 5.59 -18.60
C HIS A 815 -10.07 4.31 -19.04
N HIS A 816 -11.11 4.45 -19.85
CA HIS A 816 -11.82 3.31 -20.44
C HIS A 816 -10.96 2.63 -21.51
N ALA A 817 -11.11 1.32 -21.68
CA ALA A 817 -10.32 0.56 -22.64
C ALA A 817 -10.58 0.97 -24.10
N ASP A 818 -11.84 1.25 -24.44
CA ASP A 818 -12.28 1.72 -25.75
C ASP A 818 -13.58 2.51 -25.55
N ILE A 819 -13.69 3.68 -26.17
CA ILE A 819 -14.89 4.53 -26.22
C ILE A 819 -15.27 4.84 -27.68
N GLY A 820 -14.91 3.94 -28.61
CA GLY A 820 -15.08 4.09 -30.04
C GLY A 820 -13.88 4.70 -30.75
N GLY A 821 -14.09 5.25 -31.95
CA GLY A 821 -13.01 5.83 -32.77
C GLY A 821 -12.46 4.84 -33.81
N LYS A 822 -11.65 5.34 -34.74
CA LYS A 822 -11.24 4.58 -35.93
C LYS A 822 -10.33 3.38 -35.68
N SER A 823 -9.64 3.36 -34.53
CA SER A 823 -8.76 2.25 -34.12
C SER A 823 -9.18 1.70 -32.75
N PRO A 824 -9.00 0.39 -32.51
CA PRO A 824 -9.16 -0.20 -31.18
C PRO A 824 -8.34 0.54 -30.11
N GLY A 825 -8.94 0.70 -28.93
CA GLY A 825 -8.30 1.35 -27.80
C GLY A 825 -8.54 2.86 -27.73
N SER A 826 -9.22 3.45 -28.73
CA SER A 826 -9.51 4.90 -28.81
C SER A 826 -8.28 5.81 -28.75
N MET A 827 -7.12 5.29 -29.18
CA MET A 827 -5.84 6.00 -29.28
C MET A 827 -5.30 5.96 -30.73
N PRO A 828 -6.05 6.49 -31.73
CA PRO A 828 -5.58 6.48 -33.11
C PRO A 828 -4.32 7.33 -33.25
N ALA A 829 -3.31 6.83 -33.96
CA ALA A 829 -2.07 7.59 -34.17
C ALA A 829 -2.20 8.71 -35.21
N THR A 830 -3.27 8.69 -36.01
CA THR A 830 -3.39 9.53 -37.20
C THR A 830 -4.68 10.37 -37.25
N SER A 831 -5.36 10.58 -36.12
CA SER A 831 -6.64 11.31 -36.10
C SER A 831 -6.50 12.74 -36.64
N LYS A 832 -7.48 13.17 -37.45
CA LYS A 832 -7.58 14.54 -38.01
C LYS A 832 -8.75 15.35 -37.45
N SER A 833 -9.65 14.69 -36.76
CA SER A 833 -10.75 15.30 -36.03
C SER A 833 -11.01 14.52 -34.75
N ILE A 834 -11.49 15.20 -33.71
CA ILE A 834 -11.93 14.59 -32.45
C ILE A 834 -12.96 13.48 -32.65
N LYS A 835 -13.77 13.55 -33.73
CA LYS A 835 -14.76 12.53 -34.10
C LYS A 835 -14.13 11.18 -34.48
N GLU A 836 -12.87 11.17 -34.89
CA GLU A 836 -12.14 9.94 -35.22
C GLU A 836 -11.56 9.25 -33.97
N GLU A 837 -11.52 9.94 -32.82
CA GLU A 837 -10.90 9.45 -31.58
C GLU A 837 -11.89 8.67 -30.71
N GLY A 838 -13.21 8.89 -30.89
CA GLY A 838 -14.24 8.18 -30.13
C GLY A 838 -15.49 9.02 -29.89
N ILE A 839 -16.32 8.54 -28.97
CA ILE A 839 -17.55 9.22 -28.56
C ILE A 839 -17.22 10.38 -27.63
N LEU A 840 -17.60 11.58 -28.07
CA LEU A 840 -17.53 12.81 -27.27
C LEU A 840 -18.82 12.95 -26.44
N ILE A 841 -18.65 12.93 -25.11
CA ILE A 841 -19.68 13.06 -24.10
C ILE A 841 -19.48 14.39 -23.38
N ASP A 842 -20.44 15.29 -23.52
CA ASP A 842 -20.40 16.61 -22.89
C ASP A 842 -21.55 16.81 -21.91
N ASN A 843 -21.25 16.61 -20.61
CA ASN A 843 -22.12 16.90 -19.47
C ASN A 843 -23.47 16.17 -19.50
N GLN A 844 -23.45 14.86 -19.77
CA GLN A 844 -24.65 14.01 -19.83
C GLN A 844 -25.09 13.54 -18.44
N LEU A 845 -26.38 13.30 -18.25
CA LEU A 845 -26.91 12.73 -17.01
C LEU A 845 -26.68 11.22 -17.01
N LEU A 846 -25.96 10.71 -16.01
CA LEU A 846 -25.64 9.28 -15.84
C LEU A 846 -26.60 8.60 -14.85
N VAL A 847 -26.92 9.31 -13.77
CA VAL A 847 -27.86 8.86 -12.75
C VAL A 847 -28.86 9.97 -12.51
N SER A 848 -30.15 9.64 -12.47
CA SER A 848 -31.23 10.57 -12.15
C SER A 848 -31.95 10.10 -10.89
N GLY A 849 -31.89 10.87 -9.81
CA GLY A 849 -32.53 10.51 -8.54
C GLY A 849 -32.15 9.12 -8.02
N GLY A 850 -30.88 8.73 -8.14
CA GLY A 850 -30.38 7.42 -7.74
C GLY A 850 -30.57 6.28 -8.76
N VAL A 851 -31.25 6.51 -9.88
CA VAL A 851 -31.46 5.49 -10.94
C VAL A 851 -30.42 5.64 -12.05
N PHE A 852 -29.64 4.59 -12.31
CA PHE A 852 -28.64 4.56 -13.39
C PHE A 852 -29.32 4.48 -14.77
N LEU A 853 -29.02 5.43 -15.66
CA LEU A 853 -29.69 5.59 -16.96
C LEU A 853 -29.04 4.72 -18.05
N GLU A 854 -28.98 3.40 -17.84
CA GLU A 854 -28.21 2.48 -18.69
C GLU A 854 -28.59 2.56 -20.17
N ASN A 855 -29.89 2.56 -20.49
CA ASN A 855 -30.36 2.59 -21.87
C ASN A 855 -29.93 3.86 -22.63
N ASP A 856 -29.89 5.00 -21.95
CA ASP A 856 -29.51 6.27 -22.58
C ASP A 856 -28.01 6.35 -22.81
N ILE A 857 -27.20 5.85 -21.86
CA ILE A 857 -25.77 5.73 -22.05
C ILE A 857 -25.43 4.74 -23.17
N ARG A 858 -26.13 3.61 -23.27
CA ARG A 858 -25.95 2.67 -24.39
C ARG A 858 -26.22 3.33 -25.75
N LYS A 859 -27.27 4.14 -25.87
CA LYS A 859 -27.53 4.92 -27.10
C LYS A 859 -26.38 5.87 -27.43
N ILE A 860 -25.79 6.53 -26.43
CA ILE A 860 -24.64 7.42 -26.62
C ILE A 860 -23.41 6.62 -27.09
N LEU A 861 -23.12 5.47 -26.45
CA LEU A 861 -21.99 4.61 -26.80
C LEU A 861 -22.11 4.01 -28.21
N SER A 862 -23.34 3.74 -28.65
CA SER A 862 -23.64 3.25 -30.01
C SER A 862 -23.82 4.38 -31.04
N SER A 863 -23.64 5.65 -30.64
CA SER A 863 -23.83 6.80 -31.54
C SER A 863 -22.56 7.10 -32.37
N GLY A 864 -22.68 8.05 -33.32
CA GLY A 864 -21.53 8.53 -34.09
C GLY A 864 -21.07 7.58 -35.21
N SER A 865 -20.02 7.99 -35.92
CA SER A 865 -19.46 7.23 -37.06
C SER A 865 -18.57 6.06 -36.61
N TYR A 866 -18.10 6.07 -35.36
CA TYR A 866 -17.22 5.07 -34.79
C TYR A 866 -17.69 4.72 -33.38
N PRO A 867 -18.71 3.86 -33.24
CA PRO A 867 -19.29 3.50 -31.95
C PRO A 867 -18.29 2.75 -31.05
N ALA A 868 -18.56 2.71 -29.75
CA ALA A 868 -17.79 1.93 -28.79
C ALA A 868 -17.87 0.43 -29.13
N ARG A 869 -16.72 -0.25 -29.13
CA ARG A 869 -16.63 -1.68 -29.50
C ARG A 869 -17.15 -2.61 -28.42
N ASN A 870 -17.04 -2.21 -27.15
CA ASN A 870 -17.45 -3.01 -25.99
C ASN A 870 -18.28 -2.19 -24.98
N PRO A 871 -19.52 -1.79 -25.35
CA PRO A 871 -20.35 -0.96 -24.50
C PRO A 871 -20.68 -1.60 -23.15
N ASP A 872 -20.71 -2.93 -23.04
CA ASP A 872 -20.94 -3.63 -21.77
C ASP A 872 -19.81 -3.37 -20.76
N GLN A 873 -18.56 -3.40 -21.22
CA GLN A 873 -17.42 -3.03 -20.38
C GLN A 873 -17.47 -1.55 -19.98
N ASN A 874 -17.84 -0.65 -20.90
CA ASN A 874 -18.02 0.78 -20.58
C ASN A 874 -19.07 0.98 -19.48
N ILE A 875 -20.23 0.35 -19.60
CA ILE A 875 -21.30 0.44 -18.60
C ILE A 875 -20.84 -0.09 -17.23
N ALA A 876 -20.12 -1.21 -17.21
CA ALA A 876 -19.62 -1.78 -15.97
C ALA A 876 -18.62 -0.84 -15.26
N ASP A 877 -17.67 -0.26 -15.99
CA ASP A 877 -16.71 0.70 -15.45
C ASP A 877 -17.40 2.00 -14.99
N LEU A 878 -18.43 2.47 -15.69
CA LEU A 878 -19.24 3.62 -15.26
C LEU A 878 -19.99 3.33 -13.95
N LYS A 879 -20.54 2.13 -13.78
CA LYS A 879 -21.16 1.70 -12.52
C LYS A 879 -20.14 1.67 -11.38
N ALA A 880 -18.92 1.19 -11.64
CA ALA A 880 -17.82 1.23 -10.68
C ALA A 880 -17.45 2.67 -10.27
N GLN A 881 -17.40 3.62 -11.22
CA GLN A 881 -17.17 5.04 -10.95
C GLN A 881 -18.30 5.66 -10.10
N VAL A 882 -19.57 5.32 -10.36
CA VAL A 882 -20.70 5.77 -9.54
C VAL A 882 -20.58 5.22 -8.11
N ALA A 883 -20.22 3.94 -7.94
CA ALA A 883 -20.01 3.34 -6.62
C ALA A 883 -18.88 4.05 -5.84
N ALA A 884 -17.77 4.36 -6.52
CA ALA A 884 -16.67 5.12 -5.95
C ALA A 884 -17.10 6.52 -5.49
N ASN A 885 -17.84 7.26 -6.32
CA ASN A 885 -18.37 8.57 -5.93
C ASN A 885 -19.33 8.48 -4.74
N ASN A 886 -20.24 7.52 -4.73
CA ASN A 886 -21.17 7.33 -3.61
C ASN A 886 -20.44 7.08 -2.28
N LYS A 887 -19.32 6.34 -2.30
CA LYS A 887 -18.47 6.19 -1.12
C LYS A 887 -17.92 7.54 -0.64
N GLY A 888 -17.48 8.40 -1.56
CA GLY A 888 -17.03 9.76 -1.25
C GLY A 888 -18.13 10.63 -0.63
N VAL A 889 -19.36 10.55 -1.17
CA VAL A 889 -20.54 11.25 -0.63
C VAL A 889 -20.79 10.86 0.82
N MET A 890 -20.85 9.55 1.12
CA MET A 890 -21.12 9.04 2.47
C MET A 890 -20.07 9.51 3.48
N GLU A 891 -18.79 9.46 3.14
CA GLU A 891 -17.72 9.85 4.06
C GLU A 891 -17.68 11.37 4.30
N LEU A 892 -18.01 12.20 3.29
CA LEU A 892 -18.15 13.64 3.48
C LEU A 892 -19.33 13.98 4.40
N GLN A 893 -20.47 13.31 4.23
CA GLN A 893 -21.64 13.49 5.09
C GLN A 893 -21.34 13.06 6.55
N ASN A 894 -20.64 11.94 6.73
CA ASN A 894 -20.19 11.52 8.06
C ASN A 894 -19.25 12.56 8.70
N MET A 895 -18.38 13.19 7.89
CA MET A 895 -17.48 14.23 8.36
C MET A 895 -18.24 15.51 8.76
N THR A 896 -19.19 15.97 7.96
CA THR A 896 -20.01 17.15 8.30
C THR A 896 -20.88 16.91 9.51
N GLN A 897 -21.43 15.71 9.67
CA GLN A 897 -22.18 15.33 10.88
C GLN A 897 -21.29 15.37 12.13
N ARG A 898 -20.01 14.97 12.03
CA ARG A 898 -19.07 14.93 13.16
C ARG A 898 -18.50 16.29 13.57
N PHE A 899 -18.13 17.12 12.59
CA PHE A 899 -17.38 18.35 12.84
C PHE A 899 -18.16 19.64 12.57
N GLY A 900 -19.33 19.54 11.95
CA GLY A 900 -20.10 20.68 11.47
C GLY A 900 -19.63 21.19 10.10
N LEU A 901 -20.57 21.62 9.27
CA LEU A 901 -20.31 22.08 7.90
C LEU A 901 -19.34 23.28 7.85
N GLU A 902 -19.55 24.26 8.71
CA GLU A 902 -18.76 25.51 8.70
C GLU A 902 -17.28 25.24 8.98
N VAL A 903 -16.99 24.35 9.92
CA VAL A 903 -15.63 23.92 10.26
C VAL A 903 -15.00 23.17 9.09
N VAL A 904 -15.70 22.19 8.51
CA VAL A 904 -15.22 21.43 7.34
C VAL A 904 -14.86 22.40 6.20
N GLN A 905 -15.74 23.35 5.88
CA GLN A 905 -15.51 24.35 4.83
C GLN A 905 -14.37 25.32 5.15
N ALA A 906 -14.20 25.70 6.42
CA ALA A 906 -13.07 26.52 6.86
C ALA A 906 -11.73 25.81 6.66
N TYR A 907 -11.63 24.55 7.08
CA TYR A 907 -10.39 23.77 6.93
C TYR A 907 -10.08 23.43 5.47
N MET A 908 -11.08 23.27 4.60
CA MET A 908 -10.85 23.21 3.15
C MET A 908 -10.15 24.48 2.63
N LYS A 909 -10.52 25.66 3.12
CA LYS A 909 -9.86 26.94 2.77
C LYS A 909 -8.45 27.03 3.35
N HIS A 910 -8.26 26.64 4.62
CA HIS A 910 -6.96 26.68 5.29
C HIS A 910 -5.94 25.74 4.63
N ILE A 911 -6.36 24.54 4.22
CA ILE A 911 -5.51 23.59 3.50
C ILE A 911 -5.07 24.14 2.13
N LYS A 912 -5.99 24.75 1.38
CA LYS A 912 -5.63 25.44 0.12
C LYS A 912 -4.66 26.59 0.37
N LYS A 913 -4.86 27.38 1.44
CA LYS A 913 -3.95 28.47 1.79
C LYS A 913 -2.56 27.96 2.20
N ASN A 914 -2.48 26.88 2.96
CA ASN A 914 -1.21 26.26 3.33
C ASN A 914 -0.44 25.78 2.09
N ALA A 915 -1.10 25.14 1.14
CA ALA A 915 -0.50 24.72 -0.12
C ALA A 915 0.01 25.90 -0.95
N GLU A 916 -0.78 26.98 -1.04
CA GLU A 916 -0.39 28.24 -1.67
C GLU A 916 0.90 28.79 -1.05
N ASP A 917 0.97 28.87 0.28
CA ASP A 917 2.13 29.43 0.99
C ASP A 917 3.40 28.58 0.80
N CYS A 918 3.25 27.25 0.72
CA CYS A 918 4.36 26.35 0.44
C CYS A 918 4.90 26.52 -0.98
N VAL A 919 4.02 26.67 -1.98
CA VAL A 919 4.43 26.96 -3.36
C VAL A 919 5.09 28.34 -3.46
N ARG A 920 4.57 29.38 -2.79
CA ARG A 920 5.21 30.71 -2.74
C ARG A 920 6.65 30.62 -2.20
N LYS A 921 6.86 29.85 -1.12
CA LYS A 921 8.19 29.62 -0.56
C LYS A 921 9.13 28.91 -1.54
N ALA A 922 8.65 27.91 -2.27
CA ALA A 922 9.43 27.24 -3.31
C ALA A 922 9.79 28.21 -4.44
N ILE A 923 8.83 29.01 -4.92
CA ILE A 923 9.04 30.01 -5.98
C ILE A 923 10.16 31.00 -5.64
N ASN A 924 10.29 31.41 -4.38
CA ASN A 924 11.35 32.34 -3.94
C ASN A 924 12.78 31.83 -4.21
N ARG A 925 12.96 30.51 -4.32
CA ARG A 925 14.25 29.87 -4.58
C ARG A 925 14.53 29.69 -6.07
N LEU A 926 13.52 29.86 -6.92
CA LEU A 926 13.65 29.66 -8.37
C LEU A 926 14.19 30.90 -9.07
N ASN A 927 14.79 30.70 -10.23
CA ASN A 927 15.18 31.77 -11.13
C ASN A 927 14.25 31.79 -12.34
N SER A 928 14.09 32.97 -12.95
CA SER A 928 13.44 33.08 -14.25
C SER A 928 14.24 32.34 -15.30
N GLY A 929 13.55 31.77 -16.28
CA GLY A 929 14.19 31.04 -17.36
C GLY A 929 13.23 30.82 -18.52
N SER A 930 13.76 30.34 -19.64
CA SER A 930 12.96 30.02 -20.82
C SER A 930 13.54 28.81 -21.52
N TRP A 931 12.66 28.02 -22.13
CA TRP A 931 13.06 26.85 -22.89
C TRP A 931 12.19 26.65 -24.12
N ARG A 932 12.81 26.13 -25.19
CA ARG A 932 12.14 25.69 -26.40
C ARG A 932 12.44 24.23 -26.61
N ILE A 933 11.41 23.40 -26.78
CA ILE A 933 11.56 21.98 -27.06
C ILE A 933 10.83 21.64 -28.36
N GLU A 934 11.49 20.87 -29.22
CA GLU A 934 10.95 20.39 -30.49
C GLU A 934 10.50 18.92 -30.34
N MET A 935 9.45 18.55 -31.06
CA MET A 935 8.88 17.21 -31.14
C MET A 935 9.18 16.57 -32.50
N ASP A 936 9.07 15.24 -32.60
CA ASP A 936 9.39 14.51 -33.85
C ASP A 936 8.54 14.95 -35.07
N ASN A 937 7.38 15.56 -34.84
CA ASN A 937 6.50 16.09 -35.89
C ASN A 937 6.85 17.53 -36.31
N GLN A 938 8.01 18.06 -35.87
CA GLN A 938 8.51 19.42 -36.12
C GLN A 938 7.74 20.56 -35.43
N GLU A 939 6.71 20.23 -34.66
CA GLU A 939 6.06 21.20 -33.77
C GLU A 939 6.92 21.42 -32.52
N HIS A 940 6.72 22.57 -31.89
CA HIS A 940 7.53 23.01 -30.76
C HIS A 940 6.70 23.69 -29.68
N ILE A 941 7.12 23.48 -28.44
CA ILE A 941 6.61 24.17 -27.25
C ILE A 941 7.66 25.18 -26.82
N ASN A 942 7.23 26.42 -26.62
CA ASN A 942 8.03 27.49 -26.06
C ASN A 942 7.45 27.87 -24.70
N VAL A 943 8.30 27.99 -23.68
CA VAL A 943 7.88 28.42 -22.35
C VAL A 943 8.85 29.43 -21.79
N SER A 944 8.31 30.51 -21.21
CA SER A 944 9.04 31.48 -20.41
C SER A 944 8.44 31.51 -19.01
N ILE A 945 9.28 31.41 -17.99
CA ILE A 945 8.89 31.48 -16.58
C ILE A 945 9.50 32.74 -16.00
N GLN A 946 8.65 33.66 -15.57
CA GLN A 946 9.04 34.90 -14.91
C GLN A 946 8.75 34.78 -13.43
N VAL A 947 9.79 34.78 -12.60
CA VAL A 947 9.68 34.65 -11.14
C VAL A 947 9.73 36.03 -10.49
N ASN A 948 8.74 36.35 -9.66
CA ASN A 948 8.78 37.47 -8.73
C ASN A 948 9.04 36.94 -7.31
N LYS A 949 10.30 37.06 -6.87
CA LYS A 949 10.76 36.55 -5.56
C LYS A 949 10.19 37.31 -4.37
N GLU A 950 9.84 38.59 -4.53
CA GLU A 950 9.26 39.39 -3.43
C GLU A 950 7.82 38.96 -3.12
N LYS A 951 7.03 38.72 -4.16
CA LYS A 951 5.62 38.29 -4.03
C LYS A 951 5.47 36.77 -3.95
N GLY A 952 6.52 36.01 -4.23
CA GLY A 952 6.49 34.55 -4.38
C GLY A 952 5.53 34.10 -5.47
N THR A 953 5.47 34.82 -6.59
CA THR A 953 4.57 34.52 -7.72
C THR A 953 5.35 34.21 -8.99
N ALA A 954 4.78 33.38 -9.86
CA ALA A 954 5.36 33.07 -11.17
C ALA A 954 4.36 33.32 -12.30
N ILE A 955 4.85 33.82 -13.44
CA ILE A 955 4.11 33.86 -14.70
C ILE A 955 4.72 32.79 -15.61
N VAL A 956 3.91 31.80 -16.00
CA VAL A 956 4.28 30.76 -16.96
C VAL A 956 3.61 31.12 -18.28
N ASP A 957 4.41 31.53 -19.25
CA ASP A 957 3.95 32.04 -20.55
C ASP A 957 4.36 31.11 -21.67
N PHE A 958 3.37 30.59 -22.40
CA PHE A 958 3.56 29.67 -23.53
C PHE A 958 3.58 30.37 -24.90
N ASN A 959 3.69 31.70 -24.94
CA ASN A 959 3.78 32.45 -26.19
C ASN A 959 4.97 31.98 -27.05
N GLY A 960 4.78 31.90 -28.37
CA GLY A 960 5.74 31.33 -29.32
C GLY A 960 5.69 29.81 -29.45
N THR A 961 4.77 29.13 -28.75
CA THR A 961 4.42 27.72 -29.04
C THR A 961 3.72 27.61 -30.39
N SER A 962 3.89 26.49 -31.08
CA SER A 962 3.28 26.22 -32.40
C SER A 962 1.76 26.49 -32.42
N PRO A 963 1.20 26.92 -33.57
CA PRO A 963 -0.25 27.07 -33.73
C PRO A 963 -0.96 25.72 -33.58
N GLN A 964 -2.29 25.74 -33.49
CA GLN A 964 -3.09 24.51 -33.45
C GLN A 964 -2.69 23.55 -34.58
N SER A 965 -2.40 22.30 -34.20
CA SER A 965 -1.97 21.23 -35.10
C SER A 965 -3.13 20.71 -35.93
N SER A 966 -2.83 20.29 -37.15
CA SER A 966 -3.72 19.42 -37.95
C SER A 966 -3.62 17.94 -37.57
N SER A 967 -2.72 17.59 -36.64
CA SER A 967 -2.59 16.26 -36.05
C SER A 967 -3.23 16.22 -34.66
N ASN A 968 -3.16 15.07 -34.00
CA ASN A 968 -3.72 14.83 -32.68
C ASN A 968 -2.81 15.20 -31.51
N PHE A 969 -1.67 15.87 -31.77
CA PHE A 969 -0.74 16.38 -30.75
C PHE A 969 -1.26 17.62 -30.01
N ASN A 970 -2.45 18.12 -30.35
CA ASN A 970 -3.05 19.23 -29.61
C ASN A 970 -3.34 18.84 -28.16
N ALA A 971 -2.85 19.62 -27.20
CA ALA A 971 -3.11 19.42 -25.77
C ALA A 971 -4.15 20.43 -25.28
N PRO A 972 -5.26 19.99 -24.67
CA PRO A 972 -6.22 20.89 -24.04
C PRO A 972 -5.58 21.72 -22.93
N LYS A 973 -6.12 22.91 -22.67
CA LYS A 973 -5.68 23.80 -21.59
C LYS A 973 -5.65 23.11 -20.21
N SER A 974 -6.57 22.17 -19.98
CA SER A 974 -6.62 21.35 -18.76
C SER A 974 -5.35 20.49 -18.56
N VAL A 975 -4.77 19.96 -19.65
CA VAL A 975 -3.50 19.20 -19.64
C VAL A 975 -2.32 20.11 -19.31
N VAL A 976 -2.29 21.31 -19.88
CA VAL A 976 -1.23 22.31 -19.60
C VAL A 976 -1.27 22.71 -18.13
N ARG A 977 -2.47 22.99 -17.59
CA ARG A 977 -2.67 23.29 -16.18
C ARG A 977 -2.17 22.16 -15.28
N ALA A 978 -2.44 20.90 -15.65
CA ALA A 978 -1.96 19.72 -14.94
C ALA A 978 -0.43 19.62 -14.93
N ALA A 979 0.21 19.83 -16.08
CA ALA A 979 1.68 19.80 -16.19
C ALA A 979 2.35 20.90 -15.36
N VAL A 980 1.81 22.12 -15.38
CA VAL A 980 2.30 23.23 -14.54
C VAL A 980 2.13 22.91 -13.05
N LEU A 981 0.95 22.44 -12.63
CA LEU A 981 0.70 22.02 -11.26
C LEU A 981 1.69 20.94 -10.80
N TYR A 982 1.90 19.92 -11.64
CA TYR A 982 2.82 18.82 -11.38
C TYR A 982 4.26 19.31 -11.17
N VAL A 983 4.79 20.13 -12.09
CA VAL A 983 6.16 20.65 -11.99
C VAL A 983 6.35 21.52 -10.75
N PHE A 984 5.45 22.45 -10.48
CA PHE A 984 5.61 23.29 -9.29
C PHE A 984 5.45 22.47 -8.00
N ARG A 985 4.66 21.39 -8.01
CA ARG A 985 4.58 20.47 -6.87
C ARG A 985 5.86 19.67 -6.66
N THR A 986 6.55 19.22 -7.71
CA THR A 986 7.80 18.45 -7.58
C THR A 986 8.94 19.28 -7.01
N LEU A 987 8.88 20.60 -7.15
CA LEU A 987 9.85 21.55 -6.61
C LEU A 987 9.60 21.91 -5.14
N VAL A 988 8.46 21.50 -4.57
CA VAL A 988 8.18 21.64 -3.15
C VAL A 988 8.73 20.41 -2.42
N GLU A 989 9.85 20.59 -1.72
CA GLU A 989 10.55 19.56 -0.91
C GLU A 989 9.77 19.11 0.34
N GLU A 990 8.53 19.59 0.52
CA GLU A 990 7.67 19.32 1.67
C GLU A 990 6.50 18.40 1.29
N ASN A 991 6.02 17.58 2.23
CA ASN A 991 4.85 16.74 2.02
C ASN A 991 3.56 17.55 2.22
N ILE A 992 3.17 18.32 1.20
CA ILE A 992 1.90 19.04 1.13
C ILE A 992 0.86 18.28 0.28
N PRO A 993 -0.44 18.38 0.61
CA PRO A 993 -1.50 17.86 -0.26
C PRO A 993 -1.50 18.60 -1.60
N LEU A 994 -1.94 17.91 -2.64
CA LEU A 994 -2.14 18.52 -3.94
C LEU A 994 -3.57 19.05 -4.05
N ASN A 995 -3.70 20.36 -4.25
CA ASN A 995 -4.99 21.03 -4.37
C ASN A 995 -4.87 22.30 -5.21
N ASP A 996 -5.99 22.97 -5.49
CA ASP A 996 -6.00 24.19 -6.33
C ASP A 996 -5.23 25.36 -5.68
N GLY A 997 -4.94 25.30 -4.38
CA GLY A 997 -4.06 26.25 -3.68
C GLY A 997 -2.65 26.33 -4.27
N CYS A 998 -2.12 25.21 -4.78
CA CYS A 998 -0.80 25.16 -5.43
C CYS A 998 -0.70 26.05 -6.68
N LEU A 999 -1.81 26.31 -7.37
CA LEU A 999 -1.84 27.12 -8.59
C LEU A 999 -2.13 28.60 -8.34
N ARG A 1000 -2.62 28.99 -7.17
CA ARG A 1000 -2.94 30.39 -6.85
C ARG A 1000 -1.78 31.38 -7.03
N PRO A 1001 -0.50 31.06 -6.73
CA PRO A 1001 0.59 31.99 -6.95
C PRO A 1001 1.13 31.96 -8.40
N ILE A 1002 0.50 31.19 -9.30
CA ILE A 1002 0.99 30.93 -10.65
C ILE A 1002 -0.02 31.45 -11.67
N THR A 1003 0.40 32.37 -12.53
CA THR A 1003 -0.39 32.83 -13.67
C THR A 1003 0.04 32.04 -14.91
N ILE A 1004 -0.90 31.33 -15.54
CA ILE A 1004 -0.65 30.55 -16.76
C ILE A 1004 -1.22 31.31 -17.96
N ARG A 1005 -0.37 31.62 -18.95
CA ARG A 1005 -0.76 32.30 -20.20
C ARG A 1005 -0.58 31.36 -21.38
N ILE A 1006 -1.66 31.11 -22.10
CA ILE A 1006 -1.69 30.25 -23.28
C ILE A 1006 -2.46 30.99 -24.37
N PRO A 1007 -1.87 31.23 -25.55
CA PRO A 1007 -2.59 31.85 -26.67
C PRO A 1007 -3.79 31.01 -27.14
N GLU A 1008 -4.81 31.65 -27.69
CA GLU A 1008 -5.93 30.97 -28.37
C GLU A 1008 -5.49 30.32 -29.69
N MET A 1009 -6.23 29.28 -30.13
CA MET A 1009 -5.93 28.53 -31.38
C MET A 1009 -4.47 28.08 -31.48
N ASN A 1010 -3.94 27.63 -30.35
CA ASN A 1010 -2.56 27.17 -30.18
C ASN A 1010 -2.54 25.65 -29.97
N LEU A 1011 -1.37 25.02 -30.19
CA LEU A 1011 -1.16 23.60 -29.87
C LEU A 1011 -1.62 23.24 -28.44
N LEU A 1012 -1.48 24.18 -27.50
CA LEU A 1012 -1.79 24.01 -26.07
C LEU A 1012 -3.16 24.57 -25.65
N ASN A 1013 -3.94 25.08 -26.59
CA ASN A 1013 -5.31 25.55 -26.39
C ASN A 1013 -6.10 25.38 -27.71
N PRO A 1014 -6.39 24.14 -28.11
CA PRO A 1014 -7.09 23.85 -29.36
C PRO A 1014 -8.59 24.11 -29.26
N HIS A 1015 -9.18 24.46 -30.39
CA HIS A 1015 -10.63 24.57 -30.58
C HIS A 1015 -11.22 23.32 -31.24
N TYR A 1016 -12.49 23.06 -30.95
CA TYR A 1016 -13.26 22.04 -31.66
C TYR A 1016 -13.25 22.33 -33.19
N PRO A 1017 -13.07 21.32 -34.06
CA PRO A 1017 -13.07 19.87 -33.78
C PRO A 1017 -11.67 19.23 -33.73
N ALA A 1018 -10.64 19.96 -33.28
CA ALA A 1018 -9.26 19.48 -33.30
C ALA A 1018 -9.06 18.20 -32.46
N PRO A 1019 -8.40 17.16 -32.99
CA PRO A 1019 -8.09 15.93 -32.25
C PRO A 1019 -7.04 16.19 -31.16
N VAL A 1020 -7.10 15.45 -30.05
CA VAL A 1020 -6.27 15.75 -28.85
C VAL A 1020 -5.59 14.54 -28.19
N VAL A 1021 -5.82 13.32 -28.69
CA VAL A 1021 -5.41 12.12 -27.96
C VAL A 1021 -3.91 12.05 -27.66
N ALA A 1022 -3.05 12.47 -28.61
CA ALA A 1022 -1.60 12.54 -28.41
C ALA A 1022 -1.19 13.73 -27.53
N GLY A 1023 -2.03 14.76 -27.42
CA GLY A 1023 -1.81 15.89 -26.51
C GLY A 1023 -1.71 15.48 -25.04
N ASN A 1024 -2.58 14.56 -24.61
CA ASN A 1024 -2.60 14.03 -23.25
C ASN A 1024 -1.34 13.21 -22.93
N VAL A 1025 -0.84 12.44 -23.90
CA VAL A 1025 0.15 11.38 -23.63
C VAL A 1025 1.56 11.64 -24.17
N GLU A 1026 1.72 12.51 -25.16
CA GLU A 1026 3.01 12.89 -25.75
C GLU A 1026 3.34 14.37 -25.49
N THR A 1027 2.42 15.28 -25.84
CA THR A 1027 2.66 16.73 -25.69
C THR A 1027 2.79 17.11 -24.22
N SER A 1028 2.01 16.50 -23.32
CA SER A 1028 2.09 16.72 -21.87
C SER A 1028 3.47 16.41 -21.27
N GLN A 1029 4.14 15.36 -21.78
CA GLN A 1029 5.51 15.01 -21.40
C GLN A 1029 6.48 16.11 -21.84
N CYS A 1030 6.34 16.61 -23.07
CA CYS A 1030 7.18 17.67 -23.61
C CYS A 1030 6.98 19.02 -22.90
N ILE A 1031 5.74 19.34 -22.49
CA ILE A 1031 5.46 20.53 -21.64
C ILE A 1031 6.23 20.41 -20.32
N THR A 1032 6.20 19.22 -19.70
CA THR A 1032 6.87 18.97 -18.42
C THR A 1032 8.39 19.08 -18.55
N ASP A 1033 8.97 18.46 -19.57
CA ASP A 1033 10.41 18.56 -19.86
C ASP A 1033 10.83 20.02 -20.11
N ALA A 1034 10.04 20.79 -20.87
CA ALA A 1034 10.33 22.20 -21.14
C ALA A 1034 10.27 23.07 -19.87
N LEU A 1035 9.29 22.84 -19.00
CA LEU A 1035 9.17 23.55 -17.72
C LEU A 1035 10.36 23.22 -16.79
N LEU A 1036 10.72 21.95 -16.66
CA LEU A 1036 11.84 21.52 -15.81
C LEU A 1036 13.18 22.02 -16.35
N ALA A 1037 13.37 22.02 -17.67
CA ALA A 1037 14.57 22.56 -18.31
C ALA A 1037 14.66 24.08 -18.15
N ALA A 1038 13.56 24.82 -18.32
CA ALA A 1038 13.51 26.27 -18.10
C ALA A 1038 13.90 26.66 -16.66
N LEU A 1039 13.59 25.79 -15.69
CA LEU A 1039 13.93 25.97 -14.28
C LEU A 1039 15.31 25.40 -13.91
N GLY A 1040 15.98 24.69 -14.83
CA GLY A 1040 17.26 24.01 -14.58
C GLY A 1040 17.16 22.86 -13.56
N ALA A 1041 15.97 22.31 -13.33
CA ALA A 1041 15.69 21.38 -12.24
C ALA A 1041 16.03 19.92 -12.56
N CYS A 1042 15.80 19.49 -13.81
CA CYS A 1042 16.02 18.11 -14.25
C CYS A 1042 16.23 18.06 -15.76
N ALA A 1043 17.11 17.17 -16.24
CA ALA A 1043 17.28 16.88 -17.66
C ALA A 1043 16.03 16.19 -18.24
N GLY A 1044 15.94 16.11 -19.57
CA GLY A 1044 14.79 15.50 -20.23
C GLY A 1044 14.67 14.02 -19.88
N SER A 1045 13.51 13.58 -19.40
CA SER A 1045 13.20 12.15 -19.29
C SER A 1045 12.89 11.57 -20.67
N GLN A 1046 12.39 10.33 -20.74
CA GLN A 1046 11.99 9.70 -22.01
C GLN A 1046 11.06 10.55 -22.89
N GLY A 1047 10.33 11.55 -22.36
CA GLY A 1047 9.58 12.53 -23.13
C GLY A 1047 8.40 11.98 -23.93
N THR A 1048 7.95 10.76 -23.62
CA THR A 1048 6.85 10.03 -24.26
C THR A 1048 6.29 9.01 -23.26
N MET A 1049 5.00 8.68 -23.37
CA MET A 1049 4.39 7.57 -22.61
C MET A 1049 4.45 6.24 -23.39
N ASN A 1050 4.95 6.24 -24.63
CA ASN A 1050 5.04 5.10 -25.54
C ASN A 1050 3.72 4.32 -25.61
N ASN A 1051 2.66 5.00 -26.02
CA ASN A 1051 1.30 4.45 -26.03
C ASN A 1051 1.18 3.43 -27.14
N PHE A 1052 0.95 2.18 -26.75
CA PHE A 1052 0.72 1.09 -27.67
C PHE A 1052 -0.70 0.58 -27.49
N THR A 1053 -1.48 0.59 -28.56
CA THR A 1053 -2.78 -0.10 -28.61
C THR A 1053 -2.76 -1.17 -29.66
N PHE A 1054 -3.53 -2.23 -29.41
CA PHE A 1054 -3.85 -3.22 -30.41
C PHE A 1054 -5.22 -3.82 -30.17
N GLY A 1055 -5.79 -4.38 -31.22
CA GLY A 1055 -7.07 -5.05 -31.10
C GLY A 1055 -7.71 -5.44 -32.43
N ASN A 1056 -8.92 -5.97 -32.29
CA ASN A 1056 -9.85 -6.28 -33.36
C ASN A 1056 -11.29 -6.15 -32.80
N GLU A 1057 -12.29 -6.74 -33.46
CA GLU A 1057 -13.69 -6.70 -33.00
C GLU A 1057 -13.88 -7.30 -31.59
N ASN A 1058 -13.10 -8.33 -31.25
CA ASN A 1058 -13.27 -9.08 -30.00
C ASN A 1058 -12.35 -8.59 -28.87
N TYR A 1059 -11.20 -8.00 -29.22
CA TYR A 1059 -10.16 -7.62 -28.26
C TYR A 1059 -9.77 -6.17 -28.43
N GLN A 1060 -9.69 -5.43 -27.31
CA GLN A 1060 -9.14 -4.07 -27.27
C GLN A 1060 -8.14 -3.99 -26.11
N TYR A 1061 -6.94 -3.53 -26.41
CA TYR A 1061 -5.89 -3.35 -25.42
C TYR A 1061 -5.16 -2.03 -25.61
N TYR A 1062 -4.78 -1.43 -24.48
CA TYR A 1062 -4.02 -0.21 -24.39
C TYR A 1062 -2.96 -0.39 -23.30
N GLU A 1063 -1.74 0.07 -23.56
CA GLU A 1063 -0.67 0.20 -22.58
C GLU A 1063 0.20 1.44 -22.80
N THR A 1064 0.74 1.98 -21.71
CA THR A 1064 1.89 2.90 -21.74
C THR A 1064 3.14 2.13 -21.34
N ILE A 1065 4.27 2.40 -21.96
CA ILE A 1065 5.53 1.69 -21.71
C ILE A 1065 6.56 2.67 -21.15
N CYS A 1066 7.19 2.30 -20.04
CA CYS A 1066 8.21 3.10 -19.36
C CYS A 1066 9.50 3.30 -20.17
N GLY A 1067 10.37 4.18 -19.67
CA GLY A 1067 11.67 4.48 -20.27
C GLY A 1067 12.67 5.00 -19.25
N GLY A 1068 13.65 5.78 -19.71
CA GLY A 1068 14.64 6.41 -18.84
C GLY A 1068 14.17 7.74 -18.24
N ALA A 1069 14.36 7.94 -16.94
CA ALA A 1069 14.19 9.25 -16.31
C ALA A 1069 15.41 10.15 -16.54
N GLY A 1070 15.19 11.46 -16.59
CA GLY A 1070 16.25 12.46 -16.68
C GLY A 1070 17.05 12.56 -15.37
N ALA A 1071 18.33 12.91 -15.48
CA ALA A 1071 19.18 13.18 -14.32
C ALA A 1071 19.00 14.60 -13.77
N GLY A 1072 19.22 14.78 -12.48
CA GLY A 1072 19.24 16.09 -11.82
C GLY A 1072 20.64 16.53 -11.38
N PRO A 1073 20.75 17.69 -10.70
CA PRO A 1073 22.02 18.23 -10.22
C PRO A 1073 22.78 17.29 -9.27
N ASP A 1074 22.06 16.52 -8.47
CA ASP A 1074 22.56 15.69 -7.37
C ASP A 1074 22.08 14.24 -7.42
N PHE A 1075 21.42 13.81 -8.51
CA PHE A 1075 20.92 12.44 -8.67
C PHE A 1075 20.97 11.93 -10.12
N ASN A 1076 21.18 10.62 -10.27
CA ASN A 1076 21.05 9.92 -11.55
C ASN A 1076 19.57 9.71 -11.92
N GLY A 1077 19.28 9.63 -13.21
CA GLY A 1077 17.98 9.19 -13.69
C GLY A 1077 17.75 7.71 -13.44
N ALA A 1078 16.54 7.35 -12.99
CA ALA A 1078 16.13 5.95 -12.83
C ALA A 1078 15.81 5.29 -14.19
N SER A 1079 16.29 4.06 -14.38
CA SER A 1079 15.99 3.23 -15.56
C SER A 1079 14.64 2.51 -15.45
N ALA A 1080 13.99 2.33 -16.60
CA ALA A 1080 12.78 1.52 -16.78
C ALA A 1080 11.63 1.84 -15.80
N VAL A 1081 11.28 3.12 -15.70
CA VAL A 1081 10.23 3.62 -14.82
C VAL A 1081 9.35 4.65 -15.52
N GLN A 1082 8.10 4.76 -15.11
CA GLN A 1082 7.20 5.80 -15.57
C GLN A 1082 7.61 7.17 -15.04
N THR A 1083 7.56 8.17 -15.91
CA THR A 1083 8.03 9.53 -15.64
C THR A 1083 6.91 10.54 -15.84
N HIS A 1084 6.94 11.59 -15.02
CA HIS A 1084 6.11 12.78 -15.16
C HIS A 1084 4.60 12.48 -15.29
N MET A 1085 4.00 12.74 -16.45
CA MET A 1085 2.55 12.85 -16.62
C MET A 1085 1.78 11.51 -16.55
N THR A 1086 2.48 10.38 -16.38
CA THR A 1086 1.87 9.06 -16.16
C THR A 1086 2.51 8.35 -14.98
N ASN A 1087 1.78 7.44 -14.34
CA ASN A 1087 2.35 6.46 -13.43
C ASN A 1087 1.62 5.10 -13.55
N SER A 1088 1.02 4.82 -14.70
CA SER A 1088 0.19 3.63 -14.86
C SER A 1088 1.02 2.35 -14.76
N ARG A 1089 0.46 1.33 -14.11
CA ARG A 1089 1.09 0.02 -14.01
C ARG A 1089 1.03 -0.70 -15.35
N LEU A 1090 1.97 -1.62 -15.54
CA LEU A 1090 1.94 -2.57 -16.64
C LEU A 1090 1.04 -3.76 -16.29
N THR A 1091 0.34 -4.32 -17.27
CA THR A 1091 -0.33 -5.63 -17.14
C THR A 1091 0.71 -6.74 -17.02
N ASP A 1092 0.54 -7.66 -16.06
CA ASP A 1092 1.46 -8.78 -15.90
C ASP A 1092 1.46 -9.67 -17.15
N THR A 1093 2.63 -10.17 -17.56
CA THR A 1093 2.78 -10.96 -18.79
C THR A 1093 1.86 -12.18 -18.81
N GLU A 1094 1.68 -12.87 -17.68
CA GLU A 1094 0.82 -14.06 -17.65
C GLU A 1094 -0.67 -13.72 -17.80
N VAL A 1095 -1.08 -12.57 -17.25
CA VAL A 1095 -2.44 -12.06 -17.41
C VAL A 1095 -2.68 -11.63 -18.85
N LEU A 1096 -1.71 -10.98 -19.47
CA LEU A 1096 -1.83 -10.51 -20.84
C LEU A 1096 -1.95 -11.68 -21.83
N GLU A 1097 -1.08 -12.70 -21.71
CA GLU A 1097 -1.09 -13.88 -22.58
C GLU A 1097 -2.29 -14.80 -22.38
N SER A 1098 -2.91 -14.77 -21.21
CA SER A 1098 -4.13 -15.56 -20.95
C SER A 1098 -5.40 -14.89 -21.47
N ARG A 1099 -5.38 -13.56 -21.67
CA ARG A 1099 -6.56 -12.76 -22.06
C ARG A 1099 -6.57 -12.33 -23.52
N TYR A 1100 -5.41 -12.22 -24.14
CA TYR A 1100 -5.26 -11.74 -25.51
C TYR A 1100 -4.47 -12.74 -26.34
N PRO A 1101 -4.79 -12.91 -27.63
CA PRO A 1101 -4.05 -13.80 -28.52
C PRO A 1101 -2.73 -13.15 -28.97
N ILE A 1102 -1.86 -12.90 -27.99
CA ILE A 1102 -0.51 -12.37 -28.13
C ILE A 1102 0.43 -13.13 -27.20
N ARG A 1103 1.73 -13.02 -27.45
CA ARG A 1103 2.79 -13.53 -26.57
C ARG A 1103 3.87 -12.47 -26.39
N ILE A 1104 4.27 -12.23 -25.15
CA ILE A 1104 5.43 -11.39 -24.87
C ILE A 1104 6.68 -12.27 -25.03
N GLU A 1105 7.55 -11.89 -25.96
CA GLU A 1105 8.81 -12.62 -26.19
C GLU A 1105 9.92 -12.04 -25.32
N LYS A 1106 9.95 -10.70 -25.14
CA LYS A 1106 10.97 -10.02 -24.34
C LYS A 1106 10.44 -8.77 -23.66
N PHE A 1107 10.92 -8.52 -22.45
CA PHE A 1107 10.80 -7.23 -21.79
C PHE A 1107 12.04 -6.95 -20.92
N GLU A 1108 12.98 -6.18 -21.48
CA GLU A 1108 14.34 -6.02 -20.96
C GLU A 1108 14.76 -4.55 -20.90
N ILE A 1109 15.71 -4.22 -20.03
CA ILE A 1109 16.28 -2.87 -19.94
C ILE A 1109 17.28 -2.68 -21.09
N LYS A 1110 17.12 -1.58 -21.84
CA LYS A 1110 18.03 -1.20 -22.92
C LYS A 1110 19.26 -0.50 -22.35
N LYS A 1111 20.17 -1.29 -21.79
CA LYS A 1111 21.37 -0.82 -21.08
C LYS A 1111 22.22 0.14 -21.93
N GLY A 1112 22.67 1.23 -21.32
CA GLY A 1112 23.49 2.25 -21.98
C GLY A 1112 22.71 3.09 -22.99
N SER A 1113 21.41 3.29 -22.78
CA SER A 1113 20.58 4.26 -23.50
C SER A 1113 20.45 5.60 -22.79
N GLY A 1114 20.72 5.68 -21.49
CA GLY A 1114 20.80 6.95 -20.76
C GLY A 1114 22.01 7.81 -21.17
N GLY A 1115 21.81 9.12 -21.19
CA GLY A 1115 22.86 10.11 -21.50
C GLY A 1115 23.89 10.21 -20.37
N ARG A 1116 25.16 10.40 -20.73
CA ARG A 1116 26.27 10.53 -19.77
C ARG A 1116 26.40 11.95 -19.23
N GLY A 1117 26.78 12.06 -17.97
CA GLY A 1117 27.09 13.32 -17.30
C GLY A 1117 27.79 13.03 -15.97
N THR A 1118 27.96 14.05 -15.12
CA THR A 1118 28.30 13.83 -13.71
C THR A 1118 27.26 12.93 -13.05
N ASN A 1119 25.99 13.17 -13.39
CA ASN A 1119 24.89 12.25 -13.15
C ASN A 1119 24.36 11.73 -14.50
N ASN A 1120 24.22 10.41 -14.61
CA ASN A 1120 23.75 9.75 -15.82
C ASN A 1120 22.22 9.73 -15.87
N GLY A 1121 21.66 9.87 -17.07
CA GLY A 1121 20.24 9.60 -17.31
C GLY A 1121 19.92 8.10 -17.20
N GLY A 1122 18.65 7.79 -16.95
CA GLY A 1122 18.17 6.41 -16.85
C GLY A 1122 18.09 5.71 -18.21
N ASP A 1123 18.18 4.39 -18.21
CA ASP A 1123 18.01 3.57 -19.40
C ASP A 1123 16.53 3.31 -19.73
N GLY A 1124 16.21 3.29 -21.02
CA GLY A 1124 14.92 2.85 -21.55
C GLY A 1124 14.74 1.33 -21.53
N VAL A 1125 13.69 0.83 -22.20
CA VAL A 1125 13.36 -0.60 -22.28
C VAL A 1125 13.18 -1.07 -23.72
N ARG A 1126 13.22 -2.39 -23.91
CA ARG A 1126 12.86 -3.07 -25.15
C ARG A 1126 11.73 -4.05 -24.87
N ARG A 1127 10.61 -3.88 -25.57
CA ARG A 1127 9.40 -4.71 -25.46
C ARG A 1127 9.10 -5.37 -26.81
N GLU A 1128 8.93 -6.69 -26.82
CA GLU A 1128 8.70 -7.49 -28.03
C GLU A 1128 7.43 -8.33 -27.87
N ILE A 1129 6.47 -8.13 -28.78
CA ILE A 1129 5.13 -8.72 -28.72
C ILE A 1129 4.88 -9.50 -30.02
N LEU A 1130 4.64 -10.80 -29.90
CA LEU A 1130 4.22 -11.69 -30.98
C LEU A 1130 2.69 -11.74 -31.05
N PHE A 1131 2.12 -11.49 -32.22
CA PHE A 1131 0.68 -11.62 -32.46
C PHE A 1131 0.34 -13.05 -32.86
N LEU A 1132 -0.73 -13.61 -32.27
CA LEU A 1132 -1.20 -14.98 -32.59
C LEU A 1132 -2.41 -14.97 -33.52
N GLU A 1133 -3.06 -13.82 -33.68
CA GLU A 1133 -4.17 -13.59 -34.59
C GLU A 1133 -4.02 -12.24 -35.31
N PRO A 1134 -4.66 -12.04 -36.47
CA PRO A 1134 -4.69 -10.75 -37.15
C PRO A 1134 -5.32 -9.65 -36.29
N MET A 1135 -4.64 -8.51 -36.21
CA MET A 1135 -5.08 -7.34 -35.44
C MET A 1135 -4.68 -6.03 -36.11
N GLN A 1136 -5.27 -4.93 -35.65
CA GLN A 1136 -4.76 -3.59 -35.86
C GLN A 1136 -3.91 -3.20 -34.65
N ALA A 1137 -2.72 -2.65 -34.89
CA ALA A 1137 -1.85 -2.09 -33.88
C ALA A 1137 -1.58 -0.61 -34.17
N SER A 1138 -1.51 0.20 -33.13
CA SER A 1138 -1.23 1.64 -33.18
C SER A 1138 -0.16 1.98 -32.16
N ILE A 1139 0.84 2.76 -32.58
CA ILE A 1139 1.82 3.36 -31.69
C ILE A 1139 1.68 4.87 -31.75
N LEU A 1140 1.49 5.48 -30.59
CA LEU A 1140 1.60 6.90 -30.35
C LEU A 1140 2.83 7.12 -29.47
N SER A 1141 3.91 7.64 -30.06
CA SER A 1141 5.15 7.92 -29.34
C SER A 1141 5.86 9.13 -29.91
N ASN A 1142 6.75 9.72 -29.11
CA ASN A 1142 7.71 10.76 -29.51
C ASN A 1142 9.16 10.28 -29.27
N ARG A 1143 10.13 11.17 -29.47
CA ARG A 1143 11.57 10.94 -29.19
C ARG A 1143 12.18 9.75 -29.94
N ARG A 1144 11.73 9.51 -31.17
CA ARG A 1144 12.31 8.58 -32.14
C ARG A 1144 13.28 9.25 -33.10
N GLN A 1145 13.18 10.58 -33.27
CA GLN A 1145 14.12 11.39 -34.05
C GLN A 1145 14.88 12.37 -33.17
N ILE A 1146 14.17 13.10 -32.31
CA ILE A 1146 14.75 14.09 -31.40
C ILE A 1146 15.01 13.43 -30.04
N PRO A 1147 16.27 13.21 -29.62
CA PRO A 1147 16.58 12.53 -28.38
C PRO A 1147 16.20 13.36 -27.13
N PRO A 1148 15.93 12.72 -25.99
CA PRO A 1148 15.85 13.39 -24.69
C PRO A 1148 17.12 14.16 -24.34
N LEU A 1149 16.96 15.42 -23.98
CA LEU A 1149 18.06 16.36 -23.86
C LEU A 1149 18.83 16.20 -22.53
N GLY A 1150 20.16 16.19 -22.60
CA GLY A 1150 21.04 16.38 -21.44
C GLY A 1150 21.19 17.86 -21.05
N LEU A 1151 21.33 18.15 -19.76
CA LEU A 1151 21.48 19.51 -19.26
C LEU A 1151 22.88 19.77 -18.68
N ALA A 1152 23.24 21.06 -18.58
CA ALA A 1152 24.51 21.50 -18.02
C ALA A 1152 25.75 20.84 -18.67
N ASN A 1153 25.76 20.76 -20.01
CA ASN A 1153 26.80 20.15 -20.85
C ASN A 1153 26.93 18.62 -20.72
N ALA A 1154 25.87 17.93 -20.30
CA ALA A 1154 25.76 16.48 -20.38
C ALA A 1154 25.37 16.01 -21.78
N GLU A 1155 25.53 14.71 -22.02
CA GLU A 1155 25.05 14.03 -23.21
C GLU A 1155 23.53 13.77 -23.16
N ASN A 1156 22.92 13.75 -24.34
CA ASN A 1156 21.52 13.37 -24.54
C ASN A 1156 21.30 11.86 -24.32
N GLY A 1157 20.09 11.48 -23.94
CA GLY A 1157 19.65 10.09 -23.98
C GLY A 1157 19.56 9.58 -25.42
N LYS A 1158 19.60 8.27 -25.62
CA LYS A 1158 19.35 7.67 -26.94
C LYS A 1158 17.87 7.75 -27.29
N ALA A 1159 17.58 8.07 -28.56
CA ALA A 1159 16.23 8.01 -29.11
C ALA A 1159 15.67 6.58 -29.12
N GLY A 1160 14.34 6.47 -29.02
CA GLY A 1160 13.60 5.22 -29.14
C GLY A 1160 13.53 4.73 -30.59
N LYS A 1161 12.97 3.53 -30.81
CA LYS A 1161 12.71 2.95 -32.14
C LYS A 1161 11.46 2.07 -32.12
N ASN A 1162 10.74 2.04 -33.24
CA ASN A 1162 9.57 1.18 -33.45
C ASN A 1162 9.78 0.36 -34.74
N TYR A 1163 9.53 -0.94 -34.72
CA TYR A 1163 9.63 -1.78 -35.92
C TYR A 1163 8.78 -3.06 -35.80
N ILE A 1164 8.42 -3.61 -36.96
CA ILE A 1164 7.69 -4.88 -37.10
C ILE A 1164 8.59 -5.88 -37.81
N ILE A 1165 8.68 -7.10 -37.28
CA ILE A 1165 9.24 -8.23 -38.01
C ILE A 1165 8.08 -8.99 -38.64
N ARG A 1166 7.98 -8.93 -39.97
CA ARG A 1166 6.93 -9.62 -40.74
C ARG A 1166 7.33 -11.06 -40.97
N LYS A 1167 6.55 -12.01 -40.43
CA LYS A 1167 6.84 -13.43 -40.61
C LYS A 1167 6.63 -13.87 -42.05
N SER A 1168 5.54 -13.42 -42.66
CA SER A 1168 5.14 -13.80 -44.03
C SER A 1168 6.15 -13.34 -45.10
N ARG A 1169 6.79 -12.18 -44.88
CA ARG A 1169 7.74 -11.57 -45.81
C ARG A 1169 9.22 -11.75 -45.41
N ASN A 1170 9.47 -12.35 -44.25
CA ASN A 1170 10.79 -12.50 -43.64
C ASN A 1170 11.64 -11.21 -43.68
N ASN A 1171 11.02 -10.07 -43.37
CA ASN A 1171 11.68 -8.76 -43.35
C ASN A 1171 11.36 -7.97 -42.07
N THR A 1172 12.12 -6.90 -41.85
CA THR A 1172 11.86 -5.94 -40.76
C THR A 1172 11.43 -4.61 -41.36
N GLU A 1173 10.28 -4.11 -40.93
CA GLU A 1173 9.70 -2.84 -41.32
C GLU A 1173 9.92 -1.81 -40.21
N LYS A 1174 10.65 -0.73 -40.50
CA LYS A 1174 10.84 0.36 -39.54
C LYS A 1174 9.63 1.29 -39.56
N LEU A 1175 9.10 1.61 -38.37
CA LEU A 1175 7.99 2.54 -38.22
C LEU A 1175 8.46 3.92 -37.74
N SER A 1176 7.66 4.93 -38.02
CA SER A 1176 7.79 6.28 -37.46
C SER A 1176 7.42 6.33 -35.97
N ALA A 1177 7.53 7.51 -35.37
CA ALA A 1177 7.13 7.76 -33.98
C ALA A 1177 5.64 7.48 -33.74
N THR A 1178 4.81 7.87 -34.71
CA THR A 1178 3.40 7.52 -34.77
C THR A 1178 3.13 6.61 -35.95
N ALA A 1179 2.41 5.50 -35.76
CA ALA A 1179 2.03 4.60 -36.85
C ALA A 1179 0.78 3.79 -36.51
N GLU A 1180 -0.03 3.50 -37.53
CA GLU A 1180 -1.14 2.53 -37.49
C GLU A 1180 -0.85 1.46 -38.53
N VAL A 1181 -0.92 0.19 -38.13
CA VAL A 1181 -0.55 -0.95 -38.98
C VAL A 1181 -1.46 -2.15 -38.72
N SER A 1182 -1.75 -2.90 -39.78
CA SER A 1182 -2.27 -4.27 -39.63
C SER A 1182 -1.12 -5.23 -39.35
N VAL A 1183 -1.30 -6.14 -38.41
CA VAL A 1183 -0.36 -7.20 -38.05
C VAL A 1183 -1.01 -8.56 -38.29
N ASP A 1184 -0.26 -9.49 -38.88
CA ASP A 1184 -0.73 -10.85 -39.13
C ASP A 1184 -0.31 -11.81 -38.00
N SER A 1185 -0.94 -12.99 -37.94
CA SER A 1185 -0.50 -14.05 -37.03
C SER A 1185 0.97 -14.43 -37.30
N GLY A 1186 1.79 -14.36 -36.26
CA GLY A 1186 3.22 -14.61 -36.31
C GLY A 1186 4.09 -13.37 -36.49
N ASP A 1187 3.51 -12.19 -36.77
CA ASP A 1187 4.25 -10.93 -36.78
C ASP A 1187 4.68 -10.52 -35.38
N ARG A 1188 5.82 -9.83 -35.28
CA ARG A 1188 6.34 -9.31 -34.01
C ARG A 1188 6.47 -7.80 -34.04
N PHE A 1189 5.87 -7.12 -33.07
CA PHE A 1189 6.00 -5.68 -32.87
C PHE A 1189 7.06 -5.41 -31.79
N ILE A 1190 8.03 -4.56 -32.10
CA ILE A 1190 9.15 -4.24 -31.20
C ILE A 1190 9.19 -2.75 -30.94
N ILE A 1191 9.21 -2.41 -29.65
CA ILE A 1191 9.30 -1.04 -29.14
C ILE A 1191 10.56 -0.93 -28.30
N GLU A 1192 11.49 -0.08 -28.73
CA GLU A 1192 12.59 0.39 -27.91
C GLU A 1192 12.27 1.80 -27.42
N THR A 1193 12.12 1.98 -26.11
CA THR A 1193 11.83 3.31 -25.55
C THR A 1193 13.12 4.14 -25.40
N PRO A 1194 13.00 5.48 -25.31
CA PRO A 1194 14.15 6.36 -25.14
C PRO A 1194 14.79 6.22 -23.76
N GLY A 1195 16.09 6.53 -23.66
CA GLY A 1195 16.74 6.80 -22.38
C GLY A 1195 16.51 8.24 -21.90
N GLY A 1196 16.91 8.57 -20.67
CA GLY A 1196 16.89 9.94 -20.16
C GLY A 1196 18.18 10.70 -20.46
N GLY A 1197 18.13 12.03 -20.47
CA GLY A 1197 19.31 12.89 -20.58
C GLY A 1197 20.16 12.92 -19.31
N GLY A 1198 21.48 13.10 -19.47
CA GLY A 1198 22.40 13.28 -18.34
C GLY A 1198 22.37 14.69 -17.76
N TYR A 1199 23.08 14.90 -16.65
CA TYR A 1199 23.28 16.20 -16.03
C TYR A 1199 24.76 16.44 -15.68
N GLY A 1200 25.26 17.62 -16.03
CA GLY A 1200 26.66 18.01 -15.80
C GLY A 1200 27.62 17.41 -16.82
N ARG A 1201 28.85 17.94 -16.86
CA ARG A 1201 29.85 17.55 -17.87
C ARG A 1201 30.18 16.05 -17.78
N ALA A 1202 30.08 15.35 -18.90
CA ALA A 1202 30.57 13.97 -19.02
C ALA A 1202 32.09 13.91 -18.79
N GLY A 1203 32.53 12.97 -17.97
CA GLY A 1203 33.95 12.73 -17.64
C GLY A 1203 34.66 11.85 -18.66
#